data_AF-A0A7D5I1V8-F1
#
_entry.id   AF-A0A7D5I1V8-F1
#
_cell.length_a   1.000
_cell.length_b   1.000
_cell.length_c   1.000
_cell.angle_alpha   90.00
_cell.angle_beta   90.00
_cell.angle_gamma   90.00
#
_symmetry.space_group_name_H-M   'P 1'
#
loop_
_entity.id
_entity.type
_entity.pdbx_description
1 polymer ?
#
loop_
_entity_poly.entity_id
_entity_poly.type
_entity_poly.pdbx_seq_one_letter_code
_entity_poly.pdbx_strand_id
1 'polypeptide(L)'
;MQNSQKQTLIQILFVDLKNQPFKSLYHEVRKSGEKYALSAGNSDAQGLGVWIKQPAGTHLDIVVKHPITKKMIPVHQYIIVPDKKGKMRIQAPFYIEEKVKLQPREGEQGDYLRKTHTVKKGETLTSIAKHYGTDWQILFQLNRDKIKDPDKIGVGETIKIPPKNSGHRSGTGTNNGASSNAPPSQTSSYSSQSGMPSRTKTPTTNTPTNSEDWGYKLGSAWNTAKDKLESGIEWLDKTTQPVQDAVVDKFGEIKEGIENAVSSHGTRASSTQPSVVTPIAQPAPQSTNSPVQQHNPVSTTNVQQRGQTETPKIVSTTTGNCVCQTYDLIWSGHPNVTCEFRKKVVEISKDLWPENYLQMANNLMALMHLETAGTFSPSKDNGKGYYGLIQFGEEAAIDLKTTTGYLRKLSAVEQLDWVKNYFKLYNRYQRINSFVEMYLTILYPKVVTGRMLTDNDVVFDYQKKAYRNNPAFMKEQGERKLGGFSRGVTYVWEVKQEIKHHYKEGEKSVNREFKSGCNNSVRRPLAVNSDIIIINIKRTLQNKECTIGELRINKFNFSCYCLERPGPDTITPNMRKRIPTGVYSVKKHKTRLNKELGWAFVLFNEKVPASRYILIHIGNYPKNTDGCILLGTSKGNNSVHNSTSAIKQFYGLFENIAIDKIKIQIEDDYK
;
A
#
# COMPACT_ATOMS: atom_id res chain seq x y z
N MET A 1 1.38 46.78 -3.47
CA MET A 1 0.39 46.41 -2.42
C MET A 1 0.52 44.92 -2.15
N GLN A 2 0.50 44.47 -0.89
CA GLN A 2 0.53 43.03 -0.57
C GLN A 2 -0.85 42.40 -0.78
N ASN A 3 -0.91 41.27 -1.48
CA ASN A 3 -2.18 40.58 -1.76
C ASN A 3 -2.61 39.75 -0.54
N SER A 4 -3.54 40.29 0.26
CA SER A 4 -3.99 39.69 1.52
C SER A 4 -4.74 38.37 1.27
N GLN A 5 -4.08 37.24 1.56
CA GLN A 5 -4.72 35.92 1.45
C GLN A 5 -5.93 35.82 2.38
N LYS A 6 -7.07 35.44 1.79
CA LYS A 6 -8.36 35.35 2.48
C LYS A 6 -8.27 34.39 3.67
N GLN A 7 -8.46 34.93 4.87
CA GLN A 7 -8.39 34.21 6.12
C GLN A 7 -9.72 33.49 6.41
N THR A 8 -9.69 32.17 6.53
CA THR A 8 -10.80 31.36 7.04
C THR A 8 -10.69 31.19 8.55
N LEU A 9 -11.83 31.14 9.24
CA LEU A 9 -11.93 30.79 10.66
C LEU A 9 -12.44 29.34 10.79
N ILE A 10 -11.70 28.46 11.45
CA ILE A 10 -12.10 27.06 11.71
C ILE A 10 -12.13 26.73 13.19
N GLN A 11 -12.95 25.76 13.58
CA GLN A 11 -12.93 25.14 14.91
C GLN A 11 -12.75 23.64 14.77
N ILE A 12 -12.02 23.01 15.70
CA ILE A 12 -11.72 21.58 15.62
C ILE A 12 -12.59 20.80 16.61
N LEU A 13 -13.34 19.83 16.11
CA LEU A 13 -14.14 18.88 16.88
C LEU A 13 -13.32 17.60 17.10
N PHE A 14 -12.78 17.44 18.30
CA PHE A 14 -12.09 16.25 18.74
C PHE A 14 -13.08 15.16 19.20
N VAL A 15 -12.87 13.95 18.70
CA VAL A 15 -13.67 12.76 19.06
C VAL A 15 -12.78 11.58 19.41
N ASP A 16 -13.30 10.66 20.21
CA ASP A 16 -12.62 9.42 20.58
C ASP A 16 -12.79 8.31 19.52
N LEU A 17 -12.16 7.15 19.74
CA LEU A 17 -12.32 5.98 18.87
C LEU A 17 -13.77 5.45 18.76
N LYS A 18 -14.67 5.82 19.69
CA LYS A 18 -16.11 5.51 19.67
C LYS A 18 -16.95 6.62 19.05
N ASN A 19 -16.30 7.51 18.30
CA ASN A 19 -16.87 8.68 17.62
C ASN A 19 -17.54 9.71 18.55
N GLN A 20 -17.35 9.60 19.86
CA GLN A 20 -17.95 10.49 20.86
C GLN A 20 -17.13 11.77 21.04
N PRO A 21 -17.76 12.91 21.39
CA PRO A 21 -17.07 14.12 21.82
C PRO A 21 -15.98 13.85 22.87
N PHE A 22 -14.73 14.16 22.53
CA PHE A 22 -13.59 13.93 23.42
C PHE A 22 -13.43 15.17 24.33
N LYS A 23 -14.16 15.19 25.45
CA LYS A 23 -14.08 16.26 26.44
C LYS A 23 -12.67 16.37 27.06
N SER A 24 -12.21 17.60 27.26
CA SER A 24 -10.98 17.94 27.99
C SER A 24 -9.69 17.32 27.45
N LEU A 25 -9.65 16.94 26.17
CA LEU A 25 -8.44 16.48 25.48
C LEU A 25 -7.50 17.66 25.24
N TYR A 26 -6.33 17.64 25.89
CA TYR A 26 -5.27 18.61 25.58
C TYR A 26 -4.73 18.34 24.17
N HIS A 27 -4.69 19.38 23.36
CA HIS A 27 -4.26 19.35 21.97
C HIS A 27 -3.41 20.58 21.63
N GLU A 28 -2.56 20.42 20.62
CA GLU A 28 -1.81 21.47 19.97
C GLU A 28 -2.09 21.43 18.46
N VAL A 29 -2.38 22.58 17.87
CA VAL A 29 -2.55 22.77 16.42
C VAL A 29 -1.41 23.67 15.94
N ARG A 30 -0.66 23.20 14.95
CA ARG A 30 0.49 23.89 14.35
C ARG A 30 0.24 24.02 12.84
N LYS A 31 0.90 24.96 12.16
CA LYS A 31 1.07 24.81 10.71
C LYS A 31 2.03 23.66 10.44
N SER A 32 1.85 22.97 9.32
CA SER A 32 2.66 21.80 9.03
C SER A 32 4.14 22.16 8.89
N GLY A 33 4.98 21.50 9.69
CA GLY A 33 6.42 21.79 9.79
C GLY A 33 6.82 22.98 10.68
N GLU A 34 5.89 23.76 11.24
CA GLU A 34 6.23 24.84 12.19
C GLU A 34 6.43 24.32 13.63
N LYS A 35 7.41 24.91 14.34
CA LYS A 35 7.78 24.52 15.73
C LYS A 35 6.70 24.92 16.75
N TYR A 36 6.03 26.05 16.54
CA TYR A 36 5.13 26.66 17.51
C TYR A 36 3.66 26.37 17.20
N ALA A 37 2.83 26.36 18.24
CA ALA A 37 1.39 26.14 18.10
C ALA A 37 0.67 27.44 17.72
N LEU A 38 -0.23 27.35 16.72
CA LEU A 38 -1.27 28.35 16.48
C LEU A 38 -2.30 28.38 17.62
N SER A 39 -2.45 27.23 18.29
CA SER A 39 -3.41 27.00 19.36
C SER A 39 -2.95 25.81 20.21
N ALA A 40 -2.99 25.97 21.52
CA ALA A 40 -2.79 24.88 22.47
C ALA A 40 -3.81 25.01 23.62
N GLY A 41 -4.36 23.89 24.08
CA GLY A 41 -5.35 23.90 25.17
C GLY A 41 -6.16 22.62 25.22
N ASN A 42 -7.18 22.58 26.09
CA ASN A 42 -8.09 21.45 26.23
C ASN A 42 -9.38 21.69 25.44
N SER A 43 -9.96 20.63 24.88
CA SER A 43 -11.29 20.68 24.27
C SER A 43 -12.41 20.85 25.32
N ASP A 44 -13.52 21.47 24.92
CA ASP A 44 -14.68 21.71 25.76
C ASP A 44 -15.52 20.44 26.01
N ALA A 45 -16.70 20.59 26.64
CA ALA A 45 -17.61 19.47 26.90
C ALA A 45 -18.24 18.85 25.63
N GLN A 46 -18.23 19.55 24.50
CA GLN A 46 -18.64 19.09 23.17
C GLN A 46 -17.44 18.59 22.34
N GLY A 47 -16.25 18.48 22.93
CA GLY A 47 -15.02 18.08 22.24
C GLY A 47 -14.43 19.16 21.32
N LEU A 48 -14.92 20.40 21.39
CA LEU A 48 -14.46 21.49 20.53
C LEU A 48 -13.20 22.15 21.11
N GLY A 49 -12.18 22.34 20.28
CA GLY A 49 -11.08 23.27 20.54
C GLY A 49 -11.50 24.72 20.29
N VAL A 50 -10.55 25.65 20.44
CA VAL A 50 -10.78 27.07 20.13
C VAL A 50 -10.90 27.34 18.62
N TRP A 51 -11.41 28.51 18.24
CA TRP A 51 -11.40 28.96 16.85
C TRP A 51 -10.00 29.43 16.44
N ILE A 52 -9.55 29.02 15.26
CA ILE A 52 -8.25 29.33 14.67
C ILE A 52 -8.47 30.03 13.33
N LYS A 53 -7.73 31.12 13.07
CA LYS A 53 -7.80 31.91 11.84
C LYS A 53 -6.54 31.65 11.00
N GLN A 54 -6.69 31.19 9.76
CA GLN A 54 -5.58 30.90 8.82
C GLN A 54 -6.02 31.09 7.36
N PRO A 55 -5.10 31.29 6.40
CA PRO A 55 -5.41 31.22 4.97
C PRO A 55 -6.04 29.87 4.59
N ALA A 56 -7.00 29.90 3.66
CA ALA A 56 -7.43 28.67 2.97
C ALA A 56 -6.24 28.01 2.26
N GLY A 57 -6.23 26.68 2.18
CA GLY A 57 -5.09 25.90 1.69
C GLY A 57 -3.97 25.65 2.72
N THR A 58 -3.99 26.29 3.89
CA THR A 58 -2.95 26.06 4.93
C THR A 58 -3.02 24.62 5.46
N HIS A 59 -1.88 23.92 5.50
CA HIS A 59 -1.77 22.59 6.09
C HIS A 59 -1.53 22.69 7.61
N LEU A 60 -2.21 21.85 8.39
CA LEU A 60 -2.10 21.84 9.85
C LEU A 60 -1.63 20.48 10.38
N ASP A 61 -0.63 20.50 11.26
CA ASP A 61 -0.22 19.36 12.08
C ASP A 61 -0.96 19.43 13.42
N ILE A 62 -1.45 18.29 13.93
CA ILE A 62 -2.12 18.22 15.24
C ILE A 62 -1.47 17.17 16.13
N VAL A 63 -1.26 17.54 17.39
CA VAL A 63 -0.71 16.68 18.44
C VAL A 63 -1.67 16.66 19.62
N VAL A 64 -2.04 15.47 20.09
CA VAL A 64 -2.95 15.30 21.25
C VAL A 64 -2.22 14.63 22.40
N LYS A 65 -2.47 15.09 23.63
CA LYS A 65 -1.88 14.50 24.85
C LYS A 65 -2.70 13.29 25.27
N HIS A 66 -2.05 12.13 25.35
CA HIS A 66 -2.70 10.93 25.84
C HIS A 66 -3.08 11.13 27.33
N PRO A 67 -4.37 11.01 27.70
CA PRO A 67 -4.87 11.46 29.00
C PRO A 67 -4.28 10.69 30.19
N ILE A 68 -4.03 9.38 30.03
CA ILE A 68 -3.36 8.54 31.05
C ILE A 68 -1.83 8.75 31.00
N THR A 69 -1.15 8.27 29.95
CA THR A 69 0.33 8.24 29.84
C THR A 69 1.01 9.61 29.69
N LYS A 70 0.25 10.70 29.55
CA LYS A 70 0.69 12.09 29.37
C LYS A 70 1.59 12.37 28.15
N LYS A 71 1.91 11.37 27.32
CA LYS A 71 2.69 11.53 26.09
C LYS A 71 1.92 12.32 25.03
N MET A 72 2.60 13.20 24.30
CA MET A 72 2.06 13.81 23.09
C MET A 72 2.08 12.79 21.94
N ILE A 73 0.97 12.67 21.20
CA ILE A 73 0.79 11.74 20.09
C ILE A 73 0.28 12.53 18.87
N PRO A 74 0.98 12.49 17.72
CA PRO A 74 0.51 13.15 16.50
C PRO A 74 -0.73 12.45 15.95
N VAL A 75 -1.75 13.25 15.61
CA VAL A 75 -2.96 12.76 14.95
C VAL A 75 -2.67 12.64 13.46
N HIS A 76 -2.69 11.41 12.96
CA HIS A 76 -2.32 11.07 11.58
C HIS A 76 -3.48 11.32 10.58
N GLN A 77 -4.08 12.50 10.66
CA GLN A 77 -5.12 12.97 9.73
C GLN A 77 -4.58 14.17 8.97
N TYR A 78 -4.78 14.20 7.65
CA TYR A 78 -4.34 15.30 6.79
C TYR A 78 -5.39 16.43 6.83
N ILE A 79 -4.95 17.65 7.14
CA ILE A 79 -5.83 18.77 7.50
C ILE A 79 -5.44 20.00 6.67
N ILE A 80 -6.28 20.34 5.70
CA ILE A 80 -6.20 21.59 4.94
C ILE A 80 -7.30 22.53 5.44
N VAL A 81 -6.95 23.79 5.71
CA VAL A 81 -7.91 24.85 6.04
C VAL A 81 -8.79 25.13 4.81
N PRO A 82 -10.12 24.99 4.88
CA PRO A 82 -11.04 25.19 3.75
C PRO A 82 -11.28 26.67 3.41
N ASP A 83 -11.94 26.96 2.29
CA ASP A 83 -12.29 28.32 1.83
C ASP A 83 -13.46 28.99 2.60
N LYS A 84 -14.11 28.24 3.50
CA LYS A 84 -15.34 28.62 4.20
C LYS A 84 -15.22 28.34 5.70
N LYS A 85 -15.72 29.25 6.54
CA LYS A 85 -15.79 29.08 7.99
C LYS A 85 -16.57 27.82 8.34
N GLY A 86 -16.05 26.99 9.25
CA GLY A 86 -16.70 25.73 9.62
C GLY A 86 -16.03 24.98 10.78
N LYS A 87 -16.60 23.82 11.12
CA LYS A 87 -16.04 22.87 12.08
C LYS A 87 -15.36 21.71 11.34
N MET A 88 -14.16 21.31 11.77
CA MET A 88 -13.41 20.18 11.21
C MET A 88 -13.34 19.04 12.23
N ARG A 89 -13.72 17.82 11.84
CA ARG A 89 -13.79 16.65 12.74
C ARG A 89 -12.49 15.85 12.73
N ILE A 90 -11.87 15.71 13.89
CA ILE A 90 -10.57 15.07 14.09
C ILE A 90 -10.67 13.97 15.13
N GLN A 91 -10.23 12.75 14.80
CA GLN A 91 -10.32 11.60 15.70
C GLN A 91 -9.01 11.34 16.44
N ALA A 92 -9.07 11.26 17.77
CA ALA A 92 -7.95 10.87 18.61
C ALA A 92 -7.69 9.36 18.48
N PRO A 93 -6.42 8.90 18.49
CA PRO A 93 -6.08 7.48 18.33
C PRO A 93 -6.28 6.65 19.62
N PHE A 94 -7.18 7.06 20.50
CA PHE A 94 -7.50 6.42 21.79
C PHE A 94 -8.87 6.86 22.31
N TYR A 95 -9.33 6.29 23.43
CA TYR A 95 -10.50 6.71 24.20
C TYR A 95 -10.23 6.57 25.71
N ILE A 96 -11.12 7.09 26.58
CA ILE A 96 -11.02 6.90 28.05
C ILE A 96 -12.19 6.02 28.52
N GLU A 97 -11.92 5.09 29.44
CA GLU A 97 -12.89 4.10 29.92
C GLU A 97 -13.84 4.59 31.03
N GLU A 98 -13.82 5.87 31.43
CA GLU A 98 -14.72 6.47 32.46
C GLU A 98 -16.22 6.25 32.21
N LYS A 99 -16.62 5.87 30.99
CA LYS A 99 -18.01 5.58 30.60
C LYS A 99 -18.35 4.09 30.56
N VAL A 100 -17.42 3.18 30.87
CA VAL A 100 -17.70 1.74 31.02
C VAL A 100 -18.29 1.49 32.42
N LYS A 101 -19.57 1.82 32.59
CA LYS A 101 -20.33 1.36 33.76
C LYS A 101 -20.44 -0.16 33.72
N LEU A 102 -19.60 -0.85 34.49
CA LEU A 102 -19.84 -2.23 34.87
C LEU A 102 -21.14 -2.26 35.69
N GLN A 103 -22.08 -3.15 35.36
CA GLN A 103 -23.28 -3.32 36.18
C GLN A 103 -22.92 -4.03 37.49
N PRO A 104 -23.56 -3.66 38.62
CA PRO A 104 -23.48 -4.46 39.83
C PRO A 104 -24.11 -5.85 39.59
N ARG A 105 -23.63 -6.83 40.35
CA ARG A 105 -23.98 -8.24 40.22
C ARG A 105 -25.18 -8.61 41.07
N GLU A 106 -26.12 -9.35 40.50
CA GLU A 106 -27.01 -10.23 41.26
C GLU A 106 -26.28 -11.55 41.53
N GLY A 107 -26.19 -11.99 42.79
CA GLY A 107 -25.51 -13.22 43.20
C GLY A 107 -24.15 -13.03 43.89
N GLU A 108 -23.69 -14.07 44.58
CA GLU A 108 -22.72 -13.99 45.68
C GLU A 108 -21.26 -13.61 45.32
N GLN A 109 -20.50 -13.27 46.36
CA GLN A 109 -19.20 -12.62 46.31
C GLN A 109 -18.04 -13.60 46.09
N GLY A 110 -17.48 -13.63 44.87
CA GLY A 110 -16.26 -14.38 44.55
C GLY A 110 -15.78 -14.16 43.12
N ASP A 111 -16.51 -14.71 42.14
CA ASP A 111 -16.01 -14.88 40.77
C ASP A 111 -16.23 -13.68 39.84
N TYR A 112 -15.21 -12.83 39.66
CA TYR A 112 -15.14 -11.86 38.55
C TYR A 112 -14.12 -12.28 37.48
N LEU A 113 -14.38 -13.38 36.78
CA LEU A 113 -13.66 -13.68 35.54
C LEU A 113 -14.20 -12.79 34.40
N ARG A 114 -13.38 -11.83 33.96
CA ARG A 114 -13.59 -11.11 32.70
C ARG A 114 -13.72 -12.16 31.59
N LYS A 115 -14.72 -12.06 30.71
CA LYS A 115 -14.79 -12.99 29.58
C LYS A 115 -13.54 -12.86 28.73
N THR A 116 -12.82 -13.97 28.59
CA THR A 116 -11.62 -14.08 27.76
C THR A 116 -11.90 -14.92 26.52
N HIS A 117 -10.96 -14.87 25.59
CA HIS A 117 -10.90 -15.71 24.41
C HIS A 117 -9.47 -16.24 24.27
N THR A 118 -9.34 -17.54 24.07
CA THR A 118 -8.05 -18.20 23.81
C THR A 118 -7.87 -18.32 22.30
N VAL A 119 -6.92 -17.55 21.76
CA VAL A 119 -6.66 -17.41 20.32
C VAL A 119 -6.31 -18.75 19.68
N LYS A 120 -7.00 -19.12 18.60
CA LYS A 120 -6.77 -20.37 17.87
C LYS A 120 -5.89 -20.13 16.63
N LYS A 121 -5.36 -21.23 16.08
CA LYS A 121 -4.54 -21.22 14.86
C LYS A 121 -5.34 -20.64 13.68
N GLY A 122 -4.89 -19.46 13.20
CA GLY A 122 -5.50 -18.76 12.06
C GLY A 122 -6.48 -17.64 12.44
N GLU A 123 -6.75 -17.41 13.73
CA GLU A 123 -7.53 -16.24 14.17
C GLU A 123 -6.66 -14.98 14.23
N THR A 124 -7.29 -13.83 14.00
CA THR A 124 -6.71 -12.47 14.10
C THR A 124 -7.57 -11.64 15.04
N LEU A 125 -7.06 -10.51 15.55
CA LEU A 125 -7.90 -9.60 16.35
C LEU A 125 -9.16 -9.16 15.57
N THR A 126 -9.08 -9.04 14.25
CA THR A 126 -10.23 -8.73 13.37
C THR A 126 -11.27 -9.85 13.33
N SER A 127 -10.87 -11.13 13.22
CA SER A 127 -11.84 -12.23 13.23
C SER A 127 -12.47 -12.42 14.61
N ILE A 128 -11.68 -12.26 15.68
CA ILE A 128 -12.16 -12.39 17.06
C ILE A 128 -13.10 -11.24 17.43
N ALA A 129 -12.79 -10.01 17.02
CA ALA A 129 -13.64 -8.84 17.24
C ALA A 129 -14.99 -8.99 16.53
N LYS A 130 -14.98 -9.45 15.27
CA LYS A 130 -16.19 -9.78 14.50
C LYS A 130 -17.04 -10.85 15.19
N HIS A 131 -16.41 -11.89 15.76
CA HIS A 131 -17.12 -12.95 16.49
C HIS A 131 -17.84 -12.45 17.76
N TYR A 132 -17.29 -11.44 18.46
CA TYR A 132 -17.89 -10.89 19.68
C TYR A 132 -18.72 -9.60 19.49
N GLY A 133 -18.85 -9.08 18.27
CA GLY A 133 -19.63 -7.86 18.00
C GLY A 133 -18.96 -6.58 18.52
N THR A 134 -17.66 -6.46 18.28
CA THR A 134 -16.81 -5.33 18.67
C THR A 134 -15.73 -5.07 17.61
N ASP A 135 -14.88 -4.07 17.81
CA ASP A 135 -13.81 -3.69 16.87
C ASP A 135 -12.44 -4.22 17.30
N TRP A 136 -11.55 -4.51 16.34
CA TRP A 136 -10.22 -5.05 16.65
C TRP A 136 -9.34 -4.03 17.39
N GLN A 137 -9.55 -2.74 17.14
CA GLN A 137 -8.91 -1.65 17.87
C GLN A 137 -9.36 -1.62 19.34
N ILE A 138 -10.62 -1.99 19.62
CA ILE A 138 -11.13 -2.11 21.00
C ILE A 138 -10.51 -3.35 21.67
N LEU A 139 -10.45 -4.50 20.99
CA LEU A 139 -9.76 -5.68 21.52
C LEU A 139 -8.28 -5.41 21.79
N PHE A 140 -7.56 -4.79 20.85
CA PHE A 140 -6.16 -4.43 21.02
C PHE A 140 -5.96 -3.47 22.19
N GLN A 141 -6.79 -2.41 22.28
CA GLN A 141 -6.69 -1.41 23.34
C GLN A 141 -6.97 -1.99 24.73
N LEU A 142 -7.92 -2.92 24.85
CA LEU A 142 -8.24 -3.62 26.11
C LEU A 142 -7.11 -4.57 26.58
N ASN A 143 -6.22 -4.96 25.67
CA ASN A 143 -5.17 -5.96 25.90
C ASN A 143 -3.73 -5.43 25.76
N ARG A 144 -3.51 -4.11 25.76
CA ARG A 144 -2.18 -3.47 25.61
C ARG A 144 -1.15 -3.88 26.67
N ASP A 145 -1.59 -4.43 27.80
CA ASP A 145 -0.76 -5.06 28.81
C ASP A 145 -0.08 -6.34 28.32
N LYS A 146 -0.75 -7.13 27.47
CA LYS A 146 -0.20 -8.33 26.82
C LYS A 146 0.27 -8.01 25.40
N ILE A 147 -0.67 -7.68 24.51
CA ILE A 147 -0.48 -7.46 23.09
C ILE A 147 0.23 -6.12 22.87
N LYS A 148 1.45 -6.15 22.33
CA LYS A 148 2.22 -4.92 22.00
C LYS A 148 2.02 -4.47 20.55
N ASP A 149 1.72 -5.42 19.68
CA ASP A 149 1.55 -5.30 18.24
C ASP A 149 0.22 -6.00 17.87
N PRO A 150 -0.76 -5.31 17.24
CA PRO A 150 -2.10 -5.86 17.02
C PRO A 150 -2.12 -7.04 16.04
N ASP A 151 -1.13 -7.15 15.16
CA ASP A 151 -1.05 -8.21 14.15
C ASP A 151 -0.28 -9.43 14.66
N LYS A 152 0.29 -9.37 15.88
CA LYS A 152 1.03 -10.45 16.54
C LYS A 152 0.32 -10.92 17.81
N ILE A 153 -0.72 -11.72 17.65
CA ILE A 153 -1.36 -12.50 18.73
C ILE A 153 -0.89 -13.96 18.69
N GLY A 154 -0.58 -14.54 19.85
CA GLY A 154 -0.09 -15.92 19.95
C GLY A 154 -1.21 -16.94 19.92
N VAL A 155 -1.02 -18.09 19.26
CA VAL A 155 -1.94 -19.24 19.42
C VAL A 155 -1.84 -19.75 20.85
N GLY A 156 -2.97 -19.90 21.53
CA GLY A 156 -3.06 -20.16 22.97
C GLY A 156 -3.06 -18.90 23.84
N GLU A 157 -2.84 -17.70 23.28
CA GLU A 157 -2.89 -16.46 24.05
C GLU A 157 -4.31 -16.17 24.52
N THR A 158 -4.47 -15.88 25.81
CA THR A 158 -5.76 -15.61 26.44
C THR A 158 -6.00 -14.11 26.56
N ILE A 159 -6.79 -13.56 25.64
CA ILE A 159 -7.09 -12.12 25.53
C ILE A 159 -8.44 -11.79 26.18
N LYS A 160 -8.57 -10.59 26.76
CA LYS A 160 -9.80 -10.06 27.35
C LYS A 160 -10.76 -9.64 26.24
N ILE A 161 -12.05 -9.92 26.42
CA ILE A 161 -13.13 -9.54 25.52
C ILE A 161 -14.06 -8.54 26.24
N PRO A 162 -14.44 -7.42 25.61
CA PRO A 162 -15.37 -6.45 26.18
C PRO A 162 -16.82 -7.01 26.19
N PRO A 163 -17.76 -6.39 26.92
CA PRO A 163 -19.17 -6.74 26.84
C PRO A 163 -19.72 -6.74 25.40
N LYS A 164 -20.71 -7.59 25.14
CA LYS A 164 -21.39 -7.67 23.84
C LYS A 164 -21.99 -6.31 23.46
N ASN A 165 -21.95 -5.95 22.18
CA ASN A 165 -22.40 -4.65 21.64
C ASN A 165 -21.56 -3.43 22.09
N SER A 166 -20.33 -3.63 22.58
CA SER A 166 -19.41 -2.56 23.03
C SER A 166 -18.87 -1.64 21.92
N GLY A 167 -18.98 -2.03 20.65
CA GLY A 167 -18.61 -1.22 19.48
C GLY A 167 -19.80 -0.75 18.63
N HIS A 168 -20.96 -1.44 18.67
CA HIS A 168 -22.06 -1.16 17.74
C HIS A 168 -23.27 -0.52 18.43
N ARG A 169 -23.40 0.79 18.29
CA ARG A 169 -24.71 1.48 18.31
C ARG A 169 -24.93 2.14 16.96
N SER A 170 -25.75 1.52 16.12
CA SER A 170 -26.37 2.19 14.99
C SER A 170 -27.34 3.23 15.55
N GLY A 171 -26.90 4.48 15.65
CA GLY A 171 -27.61 5.56 16.32
C GLY A 171 -27.60 6.82 15.49
N THR A 172 -28.58 6.95 14.60
CA THR A 172 -29.02 8.25 14.09
C THR A 172 -29.46 9.11 15.27
N GLY A 173 -29.00 10.36 15.33
CA GLY A 173 -29.08 11.18 16.54
C GLY A 173 -28.93 12.68 16.26
N THR A 174 -29.84 13.22 15.44
CA THR A 174 -30.07 14.66 15.37
C THR A 174 -30.83 15.13 16.61
N ASN A 175 -30.32 16.14 17.31
CA ASN A 175 -31.01 16.72 18.46
C ASN A 175 -32.26 17.52 18.04
N ASN A 176 -33.34 17.33 18.80
CA ASN A 176 -34.24 18.37 19.31
C ASN A 176 -34.95 17.78 20.54
N GLY A 177 -35.47 18.60 21.46
CA GLY A 177 -36.00 18.09 22.72
C GLY A 177 -37.07 18.97 23.38
N ALA A 178 -37.87 18.35 24.24
CA ALA A 178 -38.85 18.96 25.14
C ALA A 178 -39.03 18.06 26.39
N SER A 179 -39.78 18.52 27.40
CA SER A 179 -39.85 17.93 28.74
C SER A 179 -41.15 17.14 29.00
N SER A 180 -41.11 16.04 29.78
CA SER A 180 -41.91 15.90 31.03
C SER A 180 -41.84 14.50 31.72
N ASN A 181 -41.71 14.54 33.05
CA ASN A 181 -42.21 13.68 34.15
C ASN A 181 -42.57 12.17 33.96
N ALA A 182 -41.71 11.29 34.51
CA ALA A 182 -41.92 10.37 35.66
C ALA A 182 -43.34 9.82 36.09
N PRO A 183 -43.45 8.64 36.77
CA PRO A 183 -42.60 7.43 36.80
C PRO A 183 -43.43 6.07 36.82
N PRO A 184 -43.19 4.95 37.58
CA PRO A 184 -43.24 3.59 36.95
C PRO A 184 -43.95 2.41 37.69
N SER A 185 -44.10 1.26 37.01
CA SER A 185 -44.30 -0.12 37.54
C SER A 185 -43.64 -1.11 36.54
N GLN A 186 -43.05 -2.29 36.81
CA GLN A 186 -43.30 -3.42 37.75
C GLN A 186 -44.65 -4.14 37.48
N THR A 187 -44.78 -5.48 37.47
CA THR A 187 -43.90 -6.60 37.92
C THR A 187 -44.32 -7.95 37.26
N SER A 188 -43.48 -9.01 37.36
CA SER A 188 -43.87 -10.46 37.38
C SER A 188 -44.59 -11.05 36.14
N SER A 189 -44.87 -12.37 35.94
CA SER A 189 -44.35 -13.70 36.40
C SER A 189 -44.84 -14.76 35.37
N TYR A 190 -44.06 -15.73 34.88
CA TYR A 190 -43.69 -17.05 35.47
C TYR A 190 -44.83 -18.10 35.61
N SER A 191 -44.58 -19.34 35.12
CA SER A 191 -45.39 -20.59 35.25
C SER A 191 -46.77 -20.63 34.54
N SER A 192 -47.42 -21.76 34.20
CA SER A 192 -47.05 -23.17 33.84
C SER A 192 -48.36 -23.89 33.32
N GLN A 193 -48.54 -25.20 33.05
CA GLN A 193 -47.72 -26.43 33.14
C GLN A 193 -48.29 -27.60 32.26
N SER A 194 -47.43 -28.58 31.91
CA SER A 194 -47.72 -30.04 31.72
C SER A 194 -48.68 -30.59 30.63
N GLY A 195 -48.31 -31.76 30.07
CA GLY A 195 -49.18 -32.65 29.28
C GLY A 195 -48.38 -33.77 28.56
N MET A 196 -48.34 -34.99 29.11
CA MET A 196 -47.52 -36.12 28.60
C MET A 196 -48.26 -37.47 28.71
N PRO A 197 -48.03 -38.41 27.78
CA PRO A 197 -47.50 -39.75 28.15
C PRO A 197 -46.25 -40.12 27.31
N SER A 198 -45.18 -40.71 27.86
CA SER A 198 -44.98 -42.14 28.22
C SER A 198 -44.96 -43.13 27.03
N ARG A 199 -44.06 -44.15 26.94
CA ARG A 199 -43.17 -44.74 27.96
C ARG A 199 -41.97 -45.53 27.36
N THR A 200 -40.79 -45.42 28.00
CA THR A 200 -39.68 -46.41 28.13
C THR A 200 -39.28 -47.38 26.97
N LYS A 201 -37.98 -47.37 26.59
CA LYS A 201 -37.01 -48.44 26.91
C LYS A 201 -35.56 -48.12 26.47
N THR A 202 -34.59 -48.74 27.13
CA THR A 202 -33.14 -48.81 26.84
C THR A 202 -32.65 -50.24 27.11
N PRO A 203 -31.42 -50.65 26.76
CA PRO A 203 -30.51 -50.12 25.72
C PRO A 203 -30.06 -51.20 24.70
N THR A 204 -29.62 -50.81 23.50
CA THR A 204 -28.78 -51.68 22.64
C THR A 204 -27.86 -50.85 21.75
N THR A 205 -26.67 -51.38 21.48
CA THR A 205 -25.67 -50.84 20.55
C THR A 205 -26.09 -51.00 19.10
N ASN A 206 -25.88 -49.98 18.27
CA ASN A 206 -25.58 -50.15 16.84
C ASN A 206 -24.96 -48.88 16.23
N THR A 207 -24.05 -49.07 15.27
CA THR A 207 -23.33 -48.00 14.57
C THR A 207 -24.14 -47.49 13.37
N PRO A 208 -24.45 -46.19 13.24
CA PRO A 208 -25.14 -45.67 12.05
C PRO A 208 -24.17 -45.34 10.90
N THR A 209 -24.50 -45.76 9.69
CA THR A 209 -23.86 -45.34 8.44
C THR A 209 -24.46 -44.02 7.91
N ASN A 210 -23.70 -43.28 7.10
CA ASN A 210 -24.14 -42.01 6.51
C ASN A 210 -25.25 -42.17 5.46
N SER A 211 -26.39 -41.48 5.66
CA SER A 211 -27.19 -40.88 4.56
C SER A 211 -28.26 -39.88 5.03
N GLU A 212 -29.06 -40.19 6.06
CA GLU A 212 -30.38 -39.54 6.24
C GLU A 212 -30.42 -38.26 7.11
N ASP A 213 -29.36 -37.94 7.84
CA ASP A 213 -29.29 -36.81 8.80
C ASP A 213 -29.38 -35.40 8.15
N TRP A 214 -29.17 -35.28 6.84
CA TRP A 214 -29.16 -33.99 6.15
C TRP A 214 -30.55 -33.38 5.93
N GLY A 215 -31.59 -34.19 5.72
CA GLY A 215 -32.95 -33.69 5.41
C GLY A 215 -33.54 -32.86 6.55
N TYR A 216 -33.50 -33.40 7.78
CA TYR A 216 -34.01 -32.71 8.97
C TYR A 216 -33.23 -31.43 9.29
N LYS A 217 -31.90 -31.44 9.11
CA LYS A 217 -31.05 -30.26 9.37
C LYS A 217 -31.29 -29.14 8.38
N LEU A 218 -31.49 -29.47 7.10
CA LEU A 218 -31.83 -28.48 6.07
C LEU A 218 -33.24 -27.92 6.26
N GLY A 219 -34.25 -28.76 6.54
CA GLY A 219 -35.62 -28.30 6.81
C GLY A 219 -35.73 -27.39 8.05
N SER A 220 -35.03 -27.75 9.13
CA SER A 220 -34.95 -26.92 10.34
C SER A 220 -34.31 -25.55 10.06
N ALA A 221 -33.20 -25.54 9.31
CA ALA A 221 -32.54 -24.30 8.91
C ALA A 221 -33.40 -23.44 7.97
N TRP A 222 -34.18 -24.07 7.07
CA TRP A 222 -35.05 -23.37 6.13
C TRP A 222 -36.22 -22.68 6.84
N ASN A 223 -36.93 -23.38 7.74
CA ASN A 223 -38.00 -22.76 8.54
C ASN A 223 -37.44 -21.63 9.43
N THR A 224 -36.29 -21.85 10.07
CA THR A 224 -35.59 -20.82 10.86
C THR A 224 -35.14 -19.60 10.03
N ALA A 225 -35.01 -19.74 8.70
CA ALA A 225 -34.76 -18.64 7.78
C ALA A 225 -36.06 -17.97 7.30
N LYS A 226 -37.12 -18.76 7.04
CA LYS A 226 -38.46 -18.30 6.67
C LYS A 226 -39.07 -17.39 7.75
N ASP A 227 -39.04 -17.80 9.02
CA ASP A 227 -39.59 -17.01 10.13
C ASP A 227 -38.89 -15.65 10.27
N LYS A 228 -37.58 -15.60 9.97
CA LYS A 228 -36.76 -14.37 9.95
C LYS A 228 -36.94 -13.52 8.70
N LEU A 229 -37.52 -14.08 7.64
CA LEU A 229 -37.89 -13.37 6.42
C LEU A 229 -39.29 -12.78 6.56
N GLU A 230 -40.25 -13.54 7.09
CA GLU A 230 -41.63 -13.09 7.28
C GLU A 230 -41.71 -11.97 8.34
N SER A 231 -40.99 -12.09 9.46
CA SER A 231 -40.79 -10.97 10.42
C SER A 231 -39.94 -9.81 9.88
N GLY A 232 -39.25 -9.99 8.75
CA GLY A 232 -38.60 -8.91 8.01
C GLY A 232 -39.54 -8.20 7.02
N ILE A 233 -40.49 -8.93 6.43
CA ILE A 233 -41.51 -8.41 5.50
C ILE A 233 -42.51 -7.52 6.26
N GLU A 234 -42.87 -7.86 7.50
CA GLU A 234 -43.72 -7.04 8.38
C GLU A 234 -43.12 -5.64 8.70
N TRP A 235 -41.81 -5.44 8.44
CA TRP A 235 -41.14 -4.14 8.53
C TRP A 235 -41.13 -3.37 7.19
N LEU A 236 -41.21 -4.04 6.03
CA LEU A 236 -41.09 -3.42 4.70
C LEU A 236 -42.32 -2.60 4.26
N ASP A 237 -43.49 -2.90 4.81
CA ASP A 237 -44.75 -2.19 4.53
C ASP A 237 -44.74 -0.70 4.96
N LYS A 238 -43.67 -0.27 5.64
CA LYS A 238 -43.44 1.11 6.11
C LYS A 238 -42.32 1.83 5.35
N THR A 239 -41.95 1.36 4.14
CA THR A 239 -40.85 1.89 3.32
C THR A 239 -41.30 2.24 1.90
N THR A 240 -40.55 3.11 1.20
CA THR A 240 -40.94 3.64 -0.12
C THR A 240 -40.70 2.65 -1.26
N GLN A 241 -41.57 2.69 -2.28
CA GLN A 241 -41.60 1.76 -3.41
C GLN A 241 -40.22 1.33 -3.98
N PRO A 242 -39.26 2.24 -4.28
CA PRO A 242 -37.97 1.86 -4.85
C PRO A 242 -37.08 1.00 -3.95
N VAL A 243 -37.39 0.93 -2.64
CA VAL A 243 -36.73 0.02 -1.68
C VAL A 243 -37.38 -1.35 -1.72
N GLN A 244 -38.71 -1.43 -1.90
CA GLN A 244 -39.42 -2.70 -2.08
C GLN A 244 -39.00 -3.37 -3.40
N ASP A 245 -39.00 -2.61 -4.50
CA ASP A 245 -38.64 -3.11 -5.84
C ASP A 245 -37.21 -3.68 -5.85
N ALA A 246 -36.24 -2.93 -5.29
CA ALA A 246 -34.84 -3.35 -5.21
C ALA A 246 -34.60 -4.55 -4.26
N VAL A 247 -35.55 -4.86 -3.38
CA VAL A 247 -35.53 -6.07 -2.53
C VAL A 247 -36.17 -7.25 -3.27
N VAL A 248 -37.26 -7.04 -4.02
CA VAL A 248 -37.89 -8.06 -4.87
C VAL A 248 -36.93 -8.56 -5.95
N ASP A 249 -36.22 -7.65 -6.65
CA ASP A 249 -35.15 -8.01 -7.59
C ASP A 249 -34.09 -8.91 -6.92
N LYS A 250 -33.72 -8.60 -5.67
CA LYS A 250 -32.72 -9.36 -4.90
C LYS A 250 -33.20 -10.75 -4.51
N PHE A 251 -34.50 -10.91 -4.24
CA PHE A 251 -35.09 -12.24 -4.04
C PHE A 251 -35.16 -13.05 -5.34
N GLY A 252 -35.38 -12.39 -6.49
CA GLY A 252 -35.27 -13.01 -7.81
C GLY A 252 -33.89 -13.62 -8.05
N GLU A 253 -32.83 -12.83 -7.91
CA GLU A 253 -31.43 -13.29 -8.03
C GLU A 253 -31.11 -14.49 -7.11
N ILE A 254 -31.60 -14.46 -5.86
CA ILE A 254 -31.34 -15.52 -4.87
C ILE A 254 -32.10 -16.80 -5.22
N LYS A 255 -33.35 -16.70 -5.66
CA LYS A 255 -34.15 -17.87 -6.07
C LYS A 255 -33.53 -18.55 -7.29
N GLU A 256 -33.23 -17.78 -8.33
CA GLU A 256 -32.60 -18.29 -9.56
C GLU A 256 -31.23 -18.94 -9.26
N GLY A 257 -30.43 -18.35 -8.36
CA GLY A 257 -29.16 -18.91 -7.92
C GLY A 257 -29.30 -20.27 -7.20
N ILE A 258 -30.38 -20.49 -6.45
CA ILE A 258 -30.65 -21.75 -5.74
C ILE A 258 -31.20 -22.82 -6.69
N GLU A 259 -32.13 -22.47 -7.59
CA GLU A 259 -32.69 -23.41 -8.57
C GLU A 259 -31.59 -23.95 -9.53
N ASN A 260 -30.67 -23.09 -9.96
CA ASN A 260 -29.48 -23.50 -10.71
C ASN A 260 -28.51 -24.38 -9.89
N ALA A 261 -28.36 -24.12 -8.58
CA ALA A 261 -27.52 -24.94 -7.71
C ALA A 261 -28.09 -26.36 -7.53
N VAL A 262 -29.41 -26.49 -7.33
CA VAL A 262 -30.09 -27.79 -7.20
C VAL A 262 -29.98 -28.61 -8.50
N SER A 263 -30.17 -27.96 -9.65
CA SER A 263 -29.97 -28.59 -10.98
C SER A 263 -28.56 -29.21 -11.13
N SER A 264 -27.52 -28.53 -10.65
CA SER A 264 -26.11 -28.93 -10.85
C SER A 264 -25.68 -30.24 -10.17
N HIS A 265 -26.44 -30.76 -9.19
CA HIS A 265 -26.08 -31.95 -8.41
C HIS A 265 -26.79 -33.24 -8.89
N GLY A 266 -27.57 -33.16 -9.97
CA GLY A 266 -28.54 -34.17 -10.38
C GLY A 266 -28.13 -35.18 -11.45
N THR A 267 -26.85 -35.49 -11.69
CA THR A 267 -26.45 -36.67 -12.51
C THR A 267 -24.99 -37.10 -12.29
N ARG A 268 -24.75 -38.41 -12.18
CA ARG A 268 -23.40 -39.01 -12.32
C ARG A 268 -23.50 -40.42 -12.93
N ALA A 269 -23.38 -40.49 -14.25
CA ALA A 269 -23.22 -41.75 -14.99
C ALA A 269 -21.72 -42.05 -15.22
N SER A 270 -21.40 -43.29 -15.63
CA SER A 270 -20.04 -43.80 -15.79
C SER A 270 -19.81 -44.36 -17.20
N SER A 271 -18.63 -44.13 -17.80
CA SER A 271 -17.90 -45.16 -18.59
C SER A 271 -16.56 -44.67 -19.18
N THR A 272 -15.54 -45.53 -19.09
CA THR A 272 -14.45 -45.85 -20.06
C THR A 272 -13.63 -44.76 -20.79
N GLN A 273 -12.29 -44.90 -20.73
CA GLN A 273 -11.34 -44.41 -21.75
C GLN A 273 -11.37 -45.24 -23.05
N PRO A 274 -10.71 -44.79 -24.14
CA PRO A 274 -9.45 -45.47 -24.51
C PRO A 274 -8.33 -44.63 -25.19
N SER A 275 -7.09 -45.10 -24.97
CA SER A 275 -5.94 -45.17 -25.91
C SER A 275 -5.12 -43.94 -26.34
N VAL A 276 -3.87 -44.24 -26.75
CA VAL A 276 -2.74 -43.34 -27.04
C VAL A 276 -2.24 -43.53 -28.48
N VAL A 277 -1.82 -42.45 -29.15
CA VAL A 277 -1.03 -42.49 -30.40
C VAL A 277 0.05 -41.40 -30.39
N THR A 278 1.26 -41.72 -30.86
CA THR A 278 2.43 -40.84 -30.94
C THR A 278 2.78 -40.50 -32.40
N PRO A 279 3.27 -39.28 -32.71
CA PRO A 279 3.92 -38.97 -34.01
C PRO A 279 5.46 -38.98 -33.95
N ILE A 280 6.08 -39.08 -35.12
CA ILE A 280 7.54 -39.24 -35.37
C ILE A 280 8.14 -37.93 -35.96
N ALA A 281 9.47 -37.82 -36.07
CA ALA A 281 10.22 -36.57 -36.30
C ALA A 281 10.97 -36.46 -37.65
N GLN A 282 11.58 -35.28 -37.87
CA GLN A 282 12.57 -34.90 -38.92
C GLN A 282 12.05 -34.68 -40.37
N PRO A 283 12.80 -34.01 -41.28
CA PRO A 283 14.12 -33.36 -41.15
C PRO A 283 14.15 -31.84 -41.49
N ALA A 284 15.34 -31.24 -41.63
CA ALA A 284 15.59 -29.84 -42.01
C ALA A 284 16.46 -29.71 -43.29
N PRO A 285 16.54 -28.53 -43.95
CA PRO A 285 17.39 -28.32 -45.15
C PRO A 285 18.50 -27.24 -45.01
N GLN A 286 19.54 -27.38 -45.83
CA GLN A 286 20.73 -26.50 -45.96
C GLN A 286 21.37 -26.68 -47.36
N SER A 287 22.20 -25.81 -47.93
CA SER A 287 22.42 -24.34 -47.79
C SER A 287 23.43 -23.87 -48.87
N THR A 288 23.21 -22.76 -49.60
CA THR A 288 23.99 -22.41 -50.82
C THR A 288 24.77 -21.07 -50.78
N ASN A 289 26.07 -21.17 -50.47
CA ASN A 289 27.27 -20.47 -51.01
C ASN A 289 27.23 -19.01 -51.57
N SER A 290 28.05 -18.12 -50.94
CA SER A 290 29.27 -17.40 -51.45
C SER A 290 29.29 -16.65 -52.82
N PRO A 291 30.32 -15.80 -53.16
CA PRO A 291 31.51 -15.28 -52.43
C PRO A 291 31.50 -13.72 -52.24
N VAL A 292 32.23 -13.05 -51.30
CA VAL A 292 33.68 -12.83 -51.01
C VAL A 292 34.44 -11.84 -51.93
N GLN A 293 34.80 -10.66 -51.38
CA GLN A 293 36.07 -9.88 -51.51
C GLN A 293 36.01 -8.74 -50.46
N GLN A 294 36.86 -8.69 -49.41
CA GLN A 294 38.25 -8.22 -49.34
C GLN A 294 38.49 -6.74 -49.71
N HIS A 295 38.73 -5.86 -48.71
CA HIS A 295 40.03 -5.19 -48.49
C HIS A 295 40.06 -4.35 -47.19
N ASN A 296 41.28 -4.12 -46.68
CA ASN A 296 41.68 -3.28 -45.53
C ASN A 296 43.24 -3.22 -45.54
N PRO A 297 43.95 -2.35 -44.78
CA PRO A 297 43.60 -1.09 -44.11
C PRO A 297 44.58 0.06 -44.51
N VAL A 298 44.68 1.16 -43.73
CA VAL A 298 45.92 1.79 -43.17
C VAL A 298 45.68 3.24 -42.67
N SER A 299 46.45 3.65 -41.65
CA SER A 299 46.38 4.89 -40.86
C SER A 299 47.18 6.09 -41.42
N THR A 300 46.97 7.32 -40.90
CA THR A 300 48.09 8.24 -40.50
C THR A 300 47.70 9.42 -39.56
N THR A 301 48.45 9.53 -38.46
CA THR A 301 48.96 10.72 -37.69
C THR A 301 48.27 12.10 -37.60
N ASN A 302 48.02 12.51 -36.34
CA ASN A 302 48.51 13.72 -35.60
C ASN A 302 48.72 15.11 -36.26
N VAL A 303 48.35 16.18 -35.52
CA VAL A 303 49.25 17.31 -35.15
C VAL A 303 48.70 18.13 -33.95
N GLN A 304 49.55 19.00 -33.39
CA GLN A 304 49.40 19.84 -32.19
C GLN A 304 48.57 21.15 -32.44
N GLN A 305 48.35 22.15 -31.56
CA GLN A 305 48.85 22.49 -30.19
C GLN A 305 47.92 23.52 -29.47
N ARG A 306 47.90 23.53 -28.12
CA ARG A 306 47.85 24.68 -27.17
C ARG A 306 47.05 25.98 -27.50
N GLY A 307 46.12 26.38 -26.61
CA GLY A 307 45.84 27.83 -26.38
C GLY A 307 44.50 28.26 -25.74
N GLN A 308 44.59 28.85 -24.54
CA GLN A 308 43.67 29.85 -23.93
C GLN A 308 42.19 29.51 -23.61
N THR A 309 41.67 30.29 -22.65
CA THR A 309 40.34 30.22 -22.02
C THR A 309 39.32 31.12 -22.70
N GLU A 310 38.12 30.62 -22.96
CA GLU A 310 36.89 31.44 -22.95
C GLU A 310 35.63 30.56 -22.79
N THR A 311 34.48 31.15 -22.43
CA THR A 311 33.26 30.43 -22.04
C THR A 311 32.22 30.33 -23.17
N PRO A 312 31.83 29.12 -23.62
CA PRO A 312 30.61 28.90 -24.40
C PRO A 312 29.42 28.80 -23.43
N LYS A 313 28.40 29.67 -23.47
CA LYS A 313 27.37 29.83 -24.52
C LYS A 313 26.69 28.51 -24.92
N ILE A 314 25.38 28.47 -24.69
CA ILE A 314 24.49 27.36 -25.07
C ILE A 314 24.34 27.35 -26.58
N VAL A 315 24.80 26.28 -27.24
CA VAL A 315 24.42 25.94 -28.62
C VAL A 315 24.01 24.48 -28.65
N SER A 316 22.87 24.18 -29.28
CA SER A 316 22.31 22.84 -29.38
C SER A 316 22.51 22.30 -30.79
N THR A 317 23.29 21.21 -30.95
CA THR A 317 22.89 19.96 -31.62
C THR A 317 24.07 18.99 -31.75
N THR A 318 23.91 17.74 -31.30
CA THR A 318 24.52 16.58 -32.00
C THR A 318 23.76 15.29 -31.69
N THR A 319 23.91 14.32 -32.58
CA THR A 319 23.09 13.11 -32.76
C THR A 319 23.44 11.94 -31.82
N GLY A 320 22.49 11.02 -31.65
CA GLY A 320 22.78 9.58 -31.72
C GLY A 320 23.12 8.80 -30.44
N ASN A 321 23.85 9.36 -29.48
CA ASN A 321 24.41 8.53 -28.39
C ASN A 321 23.38 8.07 -27.33
N CYS A 322 23.62 6.88 -26.78
CA CYS A 322 22.70 6.24 -25.84
C CYS A 322 22.80 6.87 -24.43
N VAL A 323 21.67 7.39 -23.94
CA VAL A 323 21.52 7.94 -22.57
C VAL A 323 21.91 6.94 -21.47
N CYS A 324 21.96 5.64 -21.77
CA CYS A 324 22.36 4.60 -20.84
C CYS A 324 23.88 4.53 -20.60
N GLN A 325 24.72 5.10 -21.48
CA GLN A 325 26.18 5.15 -21.35
C GLN A 325 26.64 6.38 -20.54
N THR A 326 25.85 7.46 -20.51
CA THR A 326 26.12 8.64 -19.66
C THR A 326 25.89 8.38 -18.17
N TYR A 327 25.57 7.14 -17.78
CA TYR A 327 25.38 6.67 -16.41
C TYR A 327 26.15 5.36 -16.14
N ASP A 328 27.37 5.23 -16.68
CA ASP A 328 28.26 4.07 -16.49
C ASP A 328 28.91 4.04 -15.10
N LEU A 329 28.09 3.65 -14.12
CA LEU A 329 28.47 3.31 -12.75
C LEU A 329 29.28 2.00 -12.70
N ILE A 330 29.87 1.70 -11.56
CA ILE A 330 30.32 0.33 -11.26
C ILE A 330 29.11 -0.63 -11.22
N TRP A 331 29.35 -1.91 -11.55
CA TRP A 331 28.31 -2.96 -11.69
C TRP A 331 27.28 -2.75 -12.82
N SER A 332 27.49 -1.80 -13.74
CA SER A 332 26.58 -1.53 -14.87
C SER A 332 26.39 -2.68 -15.88
N GLY A 333 27.30 -3.65 -15.90
CA GLY A 333 27.22 -4.86 -16.73
C GLY A 333 26.40 -6.00 -16.13
N HIS A 334 25.94 -5.89 -14.88
CA HIS A 334 25.15 -6.92 -14.21
C HIS A 334 23.71 -6.97 -14.79
N PRO A 335 23.12 -8.15 -15.09
CA PRO A 335 21.85 -8.26 -15.82
C PRO A 335 20.65 -7.57 -15.15
N ASN A 336 20.61 -7.52 -13.81
CA ASN A 336 19.55 -6.81 -13.08
C ASN A 336 19.78 -5.29 -12.96
N VAL A 337 20.93 -4.77 -13.39
CA VAL A 337 21.30 -3.34 -13.34
C VAL A 337 20.94 -2.67 -14.67
N THR A 338 19.63 -2.50 -14.88
CA THR A 338 19.08 -1.89 -16.10
C THR A 338 19.45 -0.42 -16.26
N CYS A 339 19.29 0.14 -17.46
CA CYS A 339 19.52 1.56 -17.73
C CYS A 339 18.70 2.48 -16.80
N GLU A 340 17.41 2.19 -16.61
CA GLU A 340 16.55 2.95 -15.70
C GLU A 340 16.96 2.76 -14.23
N PHE A 341 17.48 1.59 -13.83
CA PHE A 341 18.05 1.40 -12.49
C PHE A 341 19.26 2.32 -12.24
N ARG A 342 20.22 2.39 -13.18
CA ARG A 342 21.41 3.26 -13.05
C ARG A 342 21.05 4.74 -13.05
N LYS A 343 20.21 5.16 -13.98
CA LYS A 343 19.66 6.52 -14.05
C LYS A 343 18.97 6.90 -12.73
N LYS A 344 18.11 6.02 -12.19
CA LYS A 344 17.43 6.21 -10.90
C LYS A 344 18.42 6.32 -9.73
N VAL A 345 19.47 5.50 -9.69
CA VAL A 345 20.54 5.62 -8.67
C VAL A 345 21.23 7.00 -8.77
N VAL A 346 21.57 7.46 -9.98
CA VAL A 346 22.16 8.80 -10.19
C VAL A 346 21.21 9.93 -9.81
N GLU A 347 19.92 9.83 -10.14
CA GLU A 347 18.87 10.79 -9.72
C GLU A 347 18.74 10.86 -8.19
N ILE A 348 18.79 9.70 -7.50
CA ILE A 348 18.76 9.63 -6.04
C ILE A 348 20.00 10.28 -5.44
N SER A 349 21.19 9.96 -5.93
CA SER A 349 22.43 10.52 -5.41
C SER A 349 22.55 12.02 -5.68
N LYS A 350 21.98 12.55 -6.77
CA LYS A 350 21.91 14.01 -7.02
C LYS A 350 20.98 14.74 -6.05
N ASP A 351 19.88 14.12 -5.65
CA ASP A 351 18.90 14.70 -4.71
C ASP A 351 19.37 14.65 -3.25
N LEU A 352 20.23 13.69 -2.89
CA LEU A 352 20.77 13.52 -1.54
C LEU A 352 22.16 14.16 -1.34
N TRP A 353 23.03 14.08 -2.35
CA TRP A 353 24.45 14.45 -2.25
C TRP A 353 24.94 15.15 -3.53
N PRO A 354 24.45 16.38 -3.82
CA PRO A 354 24.66 17.04 -5.12
C PRO A 354 26.14 17.26 -5.47
N GLU A 355 27.01 17.52 -4.50
CA GLU A 355 28.44 17.84 -4.76
C GLU A 355 29.28 16.63 -5.19
N ASN A 356 28.95 15.42 -4.73
CA ASN A 356 29.71 14.19 -5.02
C ASN A 356 28.82 13.03 -5.51
N TYR A 357 27.68 13.35 -6.13
CA TYR A 357 26.62 12.41 -6.49
C TYR A 357 27.10 11.16 -7.24
N LEU A 358 28.08 11.27 -8.13
CA LEU A 358 28.57 10.14 -8.94
C LEU A 358 29.38 9.15 -8.10
N GLN A 359 30.14 9.65 -7.12
CA GLN A 359 30.83 8.81 -6.14
C GLN A 359 29.82 8.14 -5.20
N MET A 360 28.81 8.88 -4.72
CA MET A 360 27.74 8.32 -3.89
C MET A 360 26.86 7.31 -4.65
N ALA A 361 26.69 7.47 -5.97
CA ALA A 361 26.02 6.50 -6.83
C ALA A 361 26.84 5.20 -6.93
N ASN A 362 28.15 5.29 -7.20
CA ASN A 362 29.04 4.12 -7.20
C ASN A 362 29.09 3.44 -5.83
N ASN A 363 29.18 4.21 -4.74
CA ASN A 363 29.09 3.69 -3.38
C ASN A 363 27.79 2.87 -3.22
N LEU A 364 26.63 3.44 -3.55
CA LEU A 364 25.35 2.74 -3.44
C LEU A 364 25.31 1.46 -4.30
N MET A 365 25.91 1.45 -5.50
CA MET A 365 26.03 0.24 -6.33
C MET A 365 26.86 -0.86 -5.64
N ALA A 366 27.99 -0.54 -5.03
CA ALA A 366 28.80 -1.51 -4.27
C ALA A 366 28.06 -2.05 -3.04
N LEU A 367 27.32 -1.19 -2.32
CA LEU A 367 26.56 -1.61 -1.14
C LEU A 367 25.35 -2.47 -1.52
N MET A 368 24.65 -2.15 -2.62
CA MET A 368 23.58 -3.00 -3.13
C MET A 368 24.10 -4.34 -3.65
N HIS A 369 25.32 -4.40 -4.21
CA HIS A 369 25.97 -5.67 -4.51
C HIS A 369 26.21 -6.48 -3.22
N LEU A 370 26.85 -5.90 -2.20
CA LEU A 370 27.10 -6.56 -0.90
C LEU A 370 25.81 -7.09 -0.27
N GLU A 371 24.85 -6.19 -0.02
CA GLU A 371 23.60 -6.50 0.69
C GLU A 371 22.69 -7.47 -0.05
N THR A 372 22.79 -7.56 -1.38
CA THR A 372 22.02 -8.55 -2.16
C THR A 372 22.77 -9.86 -2.46
N ALA A 373 23.99 -10.02 -1.94
CA ALA A 373 24.94 -11.08 -2.32
C ALA A 373 25.11 -11.18 -3.85
N GLY A 374 25.41 -10.05 -4.48
CA GLY A 374 25.62 -9.85 -5.91
C GLY A 374 24.36 -9.75 -6.78
N THR A 375 23.19 -10.18 -6.27
CA THR A 375 22.02 -10.39 -7.14
C THR A 375 21.28 -9.14 -7.62
N PHE A 376 21.47 -7.99 -6.97
CA PHE A 376 20.64 -6.77 -7.13
C PHE A 376 19.12 -7.03 -7.05
N SER A 377 18.69 -8.10 -6.36
CA SER A 377 17.29 -8.49 -6.29
C SER A 377 16.53 -7.74 -5.17
N PRO A 378 15.37 -7.13 -5.47
CA PRO A 378 14.52 -6.47 -4.47
C PRO A 378 13.84 -7.45 -3.50
N SER A 379 13.79 -8.74 -3.84
CA SER A 379 13.16 -9.78 -3.01
C SER A 379 14.16 -10.60 -2.17
N LYS A 380 15.47 -10.35 -2.35
CA LYS A 380 16.58 -11.10 -1.72
C LYS A 380 16.42 -11.16 -0.21
N ASP A 381 16.47 -12.37 0.32
CA ASP A 381 16.32 -12.73 1.73
C ASP A 381 17.70 -13.09 2.32
N ASN A 382 17.97 -12.70 3.57
CA ASN A 382 19.16 -13.15 4.31
C ASN A 382 18.88 -14.21 5.38
N GLY A 383 17.63 -14.69 5.49
CA GLY A 383 17.19 -15.67 6.50
C GLY A 383 17.06 -15.09 7.92
N LYS A 384 17.28 -13.77 8.09
CA LYS A 384 17.28 -13.08 9.39
C LYS A 384 16.21 -11.97 9.47
N GLY A 385 15.29 -11.92 8.50
CA GLY A 385 14.17 -10.96 8.48
C GLY A 385 14.45 -9.62 7.79
N TYR A 386 15.55 -9.52 7.03
CA TYR A 386 15.90 -8.33 6.24
C TYR A 386 15.83 -8.66 4.74
N TYR A 387 15.51 -7.66 3.90
CA TYR A 387 15.14 -7.91 2.51
C TYR A 387 15.54 -6.85 1.50
N GLY A 388 15.86 -7.28 0.27
CA GLY A 388 16.03 -6.42 -0.89
C GLY A 388 17.37 -5.68 -0.97
N LEU A 389 17.39 -4.61 -1.78
CA LEU A 389 18.58 -3.90 -2.27
C LEU A 389 19.53 -3.41 -1.17
N ILE A 390 19.01 -2.98 -0.02
CA ILE A 390 19.79 -2.56 1.15
C ILE A 390 19.40 -3.33 2.42
N GLN A 391 18.84 -4.54 2.26
CA GLN A 391 18.36 -5.39 3.36
C GLN A 391 17.50 -4.61 4.38
N PHE A 392 16.32 -4.16 3.95
CA PHE A 392 15.33 -3.53 4.81
C PHE A 392 14.84 -4.50 5.89
N GLY A 393 15.17 -4.24 7.16
CA GLY A 393 14.61 -4.93 8.32
C GLY A 393 13.25 -4.38 8.76
N GLU A 394 12.63 -5.04 9.75
CA GLU A 394 11.30 -4.67 10.26
C GLU A 394 11.22 -3.23 10.79
N GLU A 395 12.14 -2.81 11.68
CA GLU A 395 12.24 -1.44 12.19
C GLU A 395 12.35 -0.39 11.06
N ALA A 396 13.11 -0.70 10.00
CA ALA A 396 13.28 0.18 8.86
C ALA A 396 11.99 0.30 8.02
N ALA A 397 11.21 -0.79 7.91
CA ALA A 397 9.91 -0.74 7.26
C ALA A 397 8.89 0.06 8.11
N ILE A 398 8.94 -0.06 9.44
CA ILE A 398 8.10 0.72 10.37
C ILE A 398 8.42 2.22 10.27
N ASP A 399 9.70 2.60 10.34
CA ASP A 399 10.18 3.99 10.11
C ASP A 399 9.62 4.56 8.79
N LEU A 400 9.66 3.74 7.72
CA LEU A 400 9.19 4.08 6.37
C LEU A 400 7.66 3.99 6.19
N LYS A 401 6.90 3.58 7.21
CA LYS A 401 5.43 3.37 7.15
C LYS A 401 5.02 2.35 6.08
N THR A 402 5.76 1.26 5.97
CA THR A 402 5.57 0.17 5.01
C THR A 402 5.79 -1.20 5.67
N THR A 403 5.81 -2.28 4.90
CA THR A 403 6.19 -3.61 5.39
C THR A 403 7.28 -4.23 4.52
N THR A 404 8.12 -5.06 5.10
CA THR A 404 9.09 -5.88 4.36
C THR A 404 8.40 -6.76 3.31
N GLY A 405 7.23 -7.31 3.64
CA GLY A 405 6.37 -8.06 2.72
C GLY A 405 5.77 -7.26 1.55
N TYR A 406 5.73 -5.92 1.64
CA TYR A 406 5.44 -5.04 0.51
C TYR A 406 6.73 -4.74 -0.29
N LEU A 407 7.81 -4.35 0.39
CA LEU A 407 9.09 -4.00 -0.24
C LEU A 407 9.62 -5.13 -1.14
N ARG A 408 9.52 -6.39 -0.71
CA ARG A 408 9.91 -7.60 -1.49
C ARG A 408 9.16 -7.79 -2.81
N LYS A 409 7.99 -7.15 -3.00
CA LYS A 409 7.13 -7.29 -4.18
C LYS A 409 7.33 -6.19 -5.22
N LEU A 410 8.15 -5.20 -4.90
CA LEU A 410 8.51 -4.11 -5.82
C LEU A 410 9.54 -4.60 -6.84
N SER A 411 9.53 -4.00 -8.04
CA SER A 411 10.70 -4.07 -8.92
C SER A 411 11.92 -3.38 -8.28
N ALA A 412 13.12 -3.66 -8.79
CA ALA A 412 14.35 -3.03 -8.31
C ALA A 412 14.29 -1.49 -8.42
N VAL A 413 13.70 -0.97 -9.50
CA VAL A 413 13.57 0.48 -9.76
C VAL A 413 12.53 1.14 -8.83
N GLU A 414 11.42 0.46 -8.53
CA GLU A 414 10.44 0.94 -7.54
C GLU A 414 11.02 0.88 -6.11
N GLN A 415 11.83 -0.12 -5.78
CA GLN A 415 12.44 -0.24 -4.46
C GLN A 415 13.52 0.83 -4.21
N LEU A 416 14.17 1.35 -5.27
CA LEU A 416 15.12 2.46 -5.15
C LEU A 416 14.49 3.75 -4.56
N ASP A 417 13.19 4.02 -4.77
CA ASP A 417 12.51 5.14 -4.08
C ASP A 417 12.43 4.92 -2.55
N TRP A 418 12.36 3.66 -2.10
CA TRP A 418 12.42 3.33 -0.67
C TRP A 418 13.84 3.38 -0.13
N VAL A 419 14.86 3.10 -0.95
CA VAL A 419 16.28 3.34 -0.61
C VAL A 419 16.52 4.83 -0.39
N LYS A 420 16.02 5.69 -1.30
CA LYS A 420 16.05 7.16 -1.14
C LYS A 420 15.36 7.61 0.16
N ASN A 421 14.15 7.10 0.42
CA ASN A 421 13.42 7.45 1.64
C ASN A 421 14.13 6.97 2.91
N TYR A 422 14.81 5.81 2.89
CA TYR A 422 15.58 5.29 4.02
C TYR A 422 16.74 6.22 4.42
N PHE A 423 17.44 6.79 3.44
CA PHE A 423 18.47 7.80 3.69
C PHE A 423 17.88 9.16 4.12
N LYS A 424 16.63 9.49 3.75
CA LYS A 424 15.93 10.69 4.26
C LYS A 424 15.41 10.56 5.69
N LEU A 425 15.18 9.36 6.22
CA LEU A 425 14.79 9.14 7.62
C LEU A 425 15.75 9.86 8.57
N TYR A 426 15.21 10.66 9.49
CA TYR A 426 15.97 11.42 10.50
C TYR A 426 17.16 12.22 9.92
N ASN A 427 17.06 12.67 8.66
CA ASN A 427 18.13 13.31 7.91
C ASN A 427 19.46 12.50 7.91
N ARG A 428 19.40 11.16 7.91
CA ARG A 428 20.59 10.28 7.88
C ARG A 428 21.56 10.66 6.75
N TYR A 429 21.05 11.02 5.57
CA TYR A 429 21.85 11.43 4.42
C TYR A 429 22.79 12.63 4.68
N GLN A 430 22.42 13.54 5.58
CA GLN A 430 23.23 14.72 5.96
C GLN A 430 24.41 14.38 6.89
N ARG A 431 24.49 13.13 7.39
CA ARG A 431 25.52 12.65 8.33
C ARG A 431 26.50 11.66 7.68
N ILE A 432 26.43 11.49 6.37
CA ILE A 432 27.28 10.57 5.60
C ILE A 432 28.34 11.40 4.88
N ASN A 433 29.57 11.38 5.39
CA ASN A 433 30.72 12.07 4.80
C ASN A 433 31.64 11.10 4.04
N SER A 434 31.48 9.79 4.24
CA SER A 434 32.35 8.74 3.73
C SER A 434 31.58 7.48 3.28
N PHE A 435 32.23 6.67 2.45
CA PHE A 435 31.70 5.37 1.99
C PHE A 435 31.39 4.41 3.16
N VAL A 436 32.19 4.44 4.23
CA VAL A 436 31.97 3.57 5.40
C VAL A 436 30.80 4.06 6.27
N GLU A 437 30.61 5.37 6.44
CA GLU A 437 29.40 5.91 7.11
C GLU A 437 28.14 5.66 6.28
N MET A 438 28.23 5.65 4.95
CA MET A 438 27.11 5.28 4.07
C MET A 438 26.67 3.83 4.32
N TYR A 439 27.62 2.92 4.47
CA TYR A 439 27.33 1.53 4.77
C TYR A 439 26.88 1.31 6.20
N LEU A 440 27.52 1.94 7.18
CA LEU A 440 27.11 1.89 8.58
C LEU A 440 25.73 2.51 8.80
N THR A 441 25.28 3.42 7.92
CA THR A 441 23.89 3.90 7.90
C THR A 441 22.89 2.82 7.48
N ILE A 442 23.28 1.84 6.67
CA ILE A 442 22.45 0.67 6.32
C ILE A 442 22.56 -0.39 7.43
N LEU A 443 23.78 -0.84 7.71
CA LEU A 443 24.07 -1.97 8.60
C LEU A 443 23.68 -1.69 10.06
N TYR A 444 24.05 -0.52 10.59
CA TYR A 444 23.90 -0.21 12.02
C TYR A 444 23.83 1.32 12.30
N PRO A 445 22.80 2.05 11.78
CA PRO A 445 22.75 3.51 11.74
C PRO A 445 22.88 4.28 13.07
N LYS A 446 22.91 3.59 14.21
CA LYS A 446 23.12 4.19 15.53
C LYS A 446 24.55 4.71 15.74
N VAL A 447 25.55 4.20 15.00
CA VAL A 447 26.94 4.71 15.10
C VAL A 447 27.19 5.97 14.27
N VAL A 448 26.36 6.24 13.25
CA VAL A 448 26.49 7.41 12.37
C VAL A 448 25.85 8.63 13.00
N THR A 449 26.51 9.13 14.05
CA THR A 449 26.04 10.24 14.90
C THR A 449 26.26 11.62 14.28
N GLY A 450 27.17 11.74 13.31
CA GLY A 450 27.67 13.02 12.77
C GLY A 450 29.09 13.36 13.24
N ARG A 451 29.66 12.64 14.22
CA ARG A 451 31.12 12.58 14.39
C ARG A 451 31.72 11.74 13.26
N MET A 452 32.78 12.25 12.64
CA MET A 452 33.59 11.48 11.70
C MET A 452 34.15 10.21 12.37
N LEU A 453 33.90 9.05 11.76
CA LEU A 453 34.44 7.78 12.22
C LEU A 453 35.91 7.60 11.82
N THR A 454 36.68 7.00 12.72
CA THR A 454 38.08 6.62 12.52
C THR A 454 38.21 5.11 12.38
N ASP A 455 39.29 4.63 11.77
CA ASP A 455 39.49 3.21 11.47
C ASP A 455 39.47 2.30 12.72
N ASN A 456 39.85 2.84 13.88
CA ASN A 456 39.88 2.16 15.18
C ASN A 456 38.58 2.32 16.00
N ASP A 457 37.55 2.99 15.48
CA ASP A 457 36.25 3.06 16.16
C ASP A 457 35.54 1.69 16.13
N VAL A 458 34.92 1.31 17.25
CA VAL A 458 34.18 0.04 17.40
C VAL A 458 32.73 0.19 16.93
N VAL A 459 32.31 -0.67 16.01
CA VAL A 459 30.94 -0.72 15.47
C VAL A 459 30.02 -1.54 16.38
N PHE A 460 30.47 -2.73 16.79
CA PHE A 460 29.80 -3.59 17.77
C PHE A 460 30.73 -4.61 18.42
N ASP A 461 30.40 -4.99 19.65
CA ASP A 461 31.11 -5.99 20.46
C ASP A 461 30.53 -7.41 20.35
N TYR A 462 31.29 -8.39 20.85
CA TYR A 462 30.89 -9.79 21.01
C TYR A 462 29.59 -10.03 21.82
N GLN A 463 29.06 -9.06 22.56
CA GLN A 463 27.75 -9.24 23.23
C GLN A 463 26.60 -9.01 22.26
N LYS A 464 26.81 -8.26 21.16
CA LYS A 464 25.79 -8.03 20.14
C LYS A 464 25.65 -9.26 19.23
N LYS A 465 24.41 -9.55 18.82
CA LYS A 465 24.15 -10.52 17.73
C LYS A 465 24.78 -10.06 16.41
N ALA A 466 24.95 -8.75 16.21
CA ALA A 466 25.53 -8.15 15.00
C ALA A 466 26.96 -8.64 14.69
N TYR A 467 27.82 -8.78 15.70
CA TYR A 467 29.17 -9.33 15.56
C TYR A 467 29.14 -10.75 14.96
N ARG A 468 28.50 -11.70 15.65
CA ARG A 468 28.36 -13.10 15.18
C ARG A 468 27.58 -13.24 13.86
N ASN A 469 26.73 -12.27 13.52
CA ASN A 469 25.91 -12.32 12.32
C ASN A 469 26.66 -11.94 11.03
N ASN A 470 27.80 -11.25 11.14
CA ASN A 470 28.54 -10.69 10.01
C ASN A 470 30.01 -11.17 10.00
N PRO A 471 30.27 -12.48 9.82
CA PRO A 471 31.62 -13.04 9.84
C PRO A 471 32.53 -12.54 8.71
N ALA A 472 31.99 -11.84 7.70
CA ALA A 472 32.76 -11.14 6.69
C ALA A 472 33.61 -10.00 7.27
N PHE A 473 33.24 -9.43 8.43
CA PHE A 473 34.02 -8.41 9.12
C PHE A 473 35.00 -9.00 10.15
N MET A 474 35.13 -10.32 10.27
CA MET A 474 36.10 -10.94 11.18
C MET A 474 37.47 -11.02 10.50
N LYS A 475 38.33 -10.02 10.71
CA LYS A 475 39.60 -9.85 9.98
C LYS A 475 40.82 -9.70 10.88
N GLU A 476 40.65 -9.69 12.20
CA GLU A 476 41.77 -9.70 13.14
C GLU A 476 42.61 -11.00 13.00
N GLN A 477 43.92 -10.92 13.24
CA GLN A 477 44.80 -12.08 13.07
C GLN A 477 44.49 -13.17 14.10
N GLY A 478 44.14 -14.36 13.61
CA GLY A 478 43.73 -15.50 14.44
C GLY A 478 42.22 -15.54 14.75
N GLU A 479 41.44 -14.60 14.25
CA GLU A 479 40.00 -14.57 14.50
C GLU A 479 39.25 -15.67 13.73
N ARG A 480 38.30 -16.31 14.41
CA ARG A 480 37.51 -17.40 13.84
C ARG A 480 36.33 -16.86 13.03
N LYS A 481 36.42 -16.93 11.69
CA LYS A 481 35.28 -16.71 10.76
C LYS A 481 33.98 -17.44 11.13
N LEU A 482 34.05 -18.52 11.92
CA LEU A 482 32.92 -19.15 12.58
C LEU A 482 33.10 -19.11 14.11
N GLY A 483 32.54 -18.07 14.72
CA GLY A 483 32.43 -17.86 16.17
C GLY A 483 32.97 -16.52 16.67
N GLY A 484 33.92 -15.91 15.96
CA GLY A 484 34.69 -14.75 16.40
C GLY A 484 35.68 -15.09 17.53
N PHE A 485 36.27 -14.07 18.13
CA PHE A 485 36.94 -14.16 19.43
C PHE A 485 35.92 -14.16 20.59
N SER A 486 36.32 -14.73 21.73
CA SER A 486 35.50 -14.76 22.95
C SER A 486 35.15 -13.38 23.52
N ARG A 487 35.95 -12.35 23.21
CA ARG A 487 35.74 -10.95 23.59
C ARG A 487 35.92 -9.97 22.42
N GLY A 488 35.81 -10.44 21.18
CA GLY A 488 36.09 -9.65 19.98
C GLY A 488 35.18 -8.45 19.76
N VAL A 489 35.58 -7.58 18.86
CA VAL A 489 34.86 -6.38 18.42
C VAL A 489 35.00 -6.25 16.92
N THR A 490 34.03 -5.66 16.23
CA THR A 490 34.22 -5.25 14.83
C THR A 490 34.60 -3.79 14.76
N TYR A 491 35.73 -3.52 14.13
CA TYR A 491 36.26 -2.18 13.89
C TYR A 491 35.79 -1.60 12.55
N VAL A 492 35.80 -0.26 12.44
CA VAL A 492 35.51 0.46 11.20
C VAL A 492 36.45 0.04 10.05
N TRP A 493 37.72 -0.27 10.33
CA TRP A 493 38.68 -0.69 9.29
C TRP A 493 38.31 -2.02 8.60
N GLU A 494 37.70 -2.97 9.33
CA GLU A 494 37.33 -4.29 8.79
C GLU A 494 36.14 -4.19 7.83
N VAL A 495 35.15 -3.39 8.25
CA VAL A 495 33.97 -3.00 7.45
C VAL A 495 34.41 -2.23 6.21
N LYS A 496 35.32 -1.26 6.37
CA LYS A 496 35.95 -0.47 5.30
C LYS A 496 36.70 -1.35 4.30
N GLN A 497 37.36 -2.42 4.75
CA GLN A 497 38.02 -3.40 3.89
C GLN A 497 37.00 -4.23 3.08
N GLU A 498 35.86 -4.58 3.66
CA GLU A 498 34.83 -5.40 2.97
C GLU A 498 34.11 -4.60 1.87
N ILE A 499 33.62 -3.40 2.17
CA ILE A 499 32.95 -2.57 1.16
C ILE A 499 33.91 -2.17 0.02
N LYS A 500 35.22 -2.05 0.30
CA LYS A 500 36.27 -1.77 -0.69
C LYS A 500 36.52 -2.94 -1.64
N HIS A 501 36.25 -4.19 -1.24
CA HIS A 501 36.25 -5.33 -2.16
C HIS A 501 35.12 -5.21 -3.18
N HIS A 502 33.87 -5.01 -2.73
CA HIS A 502 32.71 -4.86 -3.61
C HIS A 502 32.74 -3.63 -4.51
N TYR A 503 33.43 -2.56 -4.09
CA TYR A 503 33.70 -1.42 -4.98
C TYR A 503 34.66 -1.82 -6.11
N LYS A 504 35.85 -2.35 -5.76
CA LYS A 504 36.88 -2.75 -6.73
C LYS A 504 36.44 -3.82 -7.73
N GLU A 505 35.64 -4.79 -7.29
CA GLU A 505 35.10 -5.80 -8.19
C GLU A 505 34.15 -5.19 -9.24
N GLY A 506 33.41 -4.15 -8.87
CA GLY A 506 32.52 -3.43 -9.79
C GLY A 506 33.23 -2.49 -10.76
N GLU A 507 34.47 -2.10 -10.49
CA GLU A 507 35.32 -1.30 -11.38
C GLU A 507 35.88 -2.10 -12.56
N LYS A 508 35.96 -3.44 -12.45
CA LYS A 508 36.46 -4.33 -13.52
C LYS A 508 35.58 -4.20 -14.76
N SER A 509 36.20 -4.08 -15.95
CA SER A 509 35.49 -3.81 -17.21
C SER A 509 34.33 -4.77 -17.48
N VAL A 510 34.51 -6.07 -17.23
CA VAL A 510 33.45 -7.09 -17.38
C VAL A 510 32.17 -6.82 -16.55
N ASN A 511 32.30 -6.13 -15.43
CA ASN A 511 31.22 -5.74 -14.52
C ASN A 511 30.76 -4.29 -14.75
N ARG A 512 31.57 -3.45 -15.40
CA ARG A 512 31.29 -2.03 -15.69
C ARG A 512 30.70 -1.80 -17.10
N GLU A 513 31.03 -2.65 -18.07
CA GLU A 513 30.54 -2.54 -19.45
C GLU A 513 29.07 -2.98 -19.57
N PHE A 514 28.20 -2.07 -19.98
CA PHE A 514 26.78 -2.35 -20.20
C PHE A 514 26.55 -3.02 -21.58
N LYS A 515 26.16 -4.30 -21.58
CA LYS A 515 26.20 -5.17 -22.78
C LYS A 515 24.96 -5.16 -23.68
N SER A 516 23.94 -4.34 -23.43
CA SER A 516 22.75 -4.32 -24.29
C SER A 516 23.00 -3.51 -25.57
N GLY A 517 22.87 -4.15 -26.74
CA GLY A 517 23.04 -3.49 -28.03
C GLY A 517 22.08 -2.32 -28.24
N CYS A 518 22.60 -1.17 -28.68
CA CYS A 518 21.83 0.06 -28.89
C CYS A 518 21.06 0.09 -30.23
N ASN A 519 20.50 -1.05 -30.64
CA ASN A 519 19.81 -1.21 -31.92
C ASN A 519 18.29 -1.12 -31.76
N ASN A 520 17.69 -0.18 -32.51
CA ASN A 520 16.27 -0.11 -32.86
C ASN A 520 15.23 -0.20 -31.72
N SER A 521 15.06 0.91 -31.00
CA SER A 521 13.81 1.66 -31.16
C SER A 521 13.86 3.06 -30.55
N VAL A 522 13.37 4.06 -31.30
CA VAL A 522 13.19 5.41 -30.76
C VAL A 522 11.96 5.42 -29.85
N ARG A 523 12.20 5.43 -28.55
CA ARG A 523 11.30 6.04 -27.57
C ARG A 523 12.13 6.96 -26.69
N ARG A 524 12.17 8.24 -27.04
CA ARG A 524 12.83 9.30 -26.25
C ARG A 524 12.23 9.28 -24.84
N PRO A 525 12.98 8.95 -23.78
CA PRO A 525 12.49 9.09 -22.41
C PRO A 525 12.16 10.57 -22.18
N LEU A 526 10.97 10.85 -21.66
CA LEU A 526 10.65 12.22 -21.24
C LEU A 526 11.65 12.61 -20.14
N ALA A 527 12.37 13.71 -20.36
CA ALA A 527 13.37 14.19 -19.40
C ALA A 527 12.69 14.41 -18.04
N VAL A 528 13.20 13.77 -17.00
CA VAL A 528 12.63 13.81 -15.65
C VAL A 528 12.99 15.14 -15.01
N ASN A 529 12.27 16.19 -15.41
CA ASN A 529 12.11 17.35 -14.58
C ASN A 529 11.31 16.92 -13.33
N SER A 530 11.74 17.32 -12.13
CA SER A 530 11.30 16.79 -10.83
C SER A 530 9.81 17.02 -10.49
N ASP A 531 9.12 17.75 -11.37
CA ASP A 531 7.74 18.14 -11.30
C ASP A 531 6.74 17.11 -11.87
N ILE A 532 7.17 16.24 -12.80
CA ILE A 532 6.27 15.35 -13.56
C ILE A 532 5.60 14.32 -12.64
N ILE A 533 4.31 14.07 -12.87
CA ILE A 533 3.46 13.15 -12.12
C ILE A 533 3.00 12.02 -13.04
N ILE A 534 3.45 10.81 -12.72
CA ILE A 534 3.07 9.59 -13.44
C ILE A 534 1.89 8.93 -12.72
N ILE A 535 0.81 8.72 -13.49
CA ILE A 535 -0.38 7.95 -13.12
C ILE A 535 -0.20 6.58 -13.76
N ASN A 536 0.11 5.55 -12.97
CA ASN A 536 0.32 4.20 -13.47
C ASN A 536 -1.02 3.47 -13.55
N ILE A 537 -1.25 2.72 -14.63
CA ILE A 537 -2.41 1.84 -14.83
C ILE A 537 -1.88 0.47 -15.24
N LYS A 538 -2.04 -0.53 -14.38
CA LYS A 538 -1.66 -1.93 -14.66
C LYS A 538 -2.90 -2.77 -14.87
N ARG A 539 -3.06 -3.34 -16.07
CA ARG A 539 -4.19 -4.22 -16.43
C ARG A 539 -3.91 -5.62 -15.91
N THR A 540 -4.68 -6.06 -14.92
CA THR A 540 -4.42 -7.28 -14.15
C THR A 540 -5.33 -8.45 -14.51
N LEU A 541 -6.40 -8.21 -15.29
CA LEU A 541 -7.31 -9.24 -15.78
C LEU A 541 -7.93 -8.83 -17.11
N GLN A 542 -8.02 -9.75 -18.06
CA GLN A 542 -8.77 -9.60 -19.31
C GLN A 542 -9.73 -10.79 -19.46
N ASN A 543 -10.94 -10.54 -19.95
CA ASN A 543 -11.86 -11.57 -20.41
C ASN A 543 -12.60 -11.08 -21.68
N LYS A 544 -13.61 -11.82 -22.14
CA LYS A 544 -14.39 -11.46 -23.34
C LYS A 544 -15.23 -10.18 -23.20
N GLU A 545 -15.57 -9.76 -21.97
CA GLU A 545 -16.45 -8.62 -21.70
C GLU A 545 -15.66 -7.33 -21.41
N CYS A 546 -14.49 -7.45 -20.77
CA CYS A 546 -13.77 -6.31 -20.21
C CYS A 546 -12.26 -6.53 -20.04
N THR A 547 -11.56 -5.44 -19.72
CA THR A 547 -10.24 -5.45 -19.09
C THR A 547 -10.34 -4.73 -17.76
N ILE A 548 -9.80 -5.31 -16.69
CA ILE A 548 -9.76 -4.73 -15.34
C ILE A 548 -8.29 -4.48 -14.95
N GLY A 549 -8.06 -3.36 -14.27
CA GLY A 549 -6.73 -3.00 -13.78
C GLY A 549 -6.75 -2.26 -12.44
N GLU A 550 -5.56 -1.89 -12.00
CA GLU A 550 -5.33 -0.97 -10.88
C GLU A 550 -4.68 0.32 -11.39
N LEU A 551 -5.19 1.46 -10.95
CA LEU A 551 -4.60 2.77 -11.14
C LEU A 551 -3.89 3.18 -9.84
N ARG A 552 -2.63 3.63 -9.93
CA ARG A 552 -1.79 4.03 -8.78
C ARG A 552 -1.04 5.34 -9.07
N ILE A 553 -1.04 6.28 -8.12
CA ILE A 553 -0.33 7.56 -8.21
C ILE A 553 0.57 7.74 -6.98
N ASN A 554 1.82 7.32 -7.09
CA ASN A 554 2.75 7.20 -5.96
C ASN A 554 2.96 8.54 -5.22
N LYS A 555 3.02 9.67 -5.95
CA LYS A 555 3.19 11.03 -5.39
C LYS A 555 2.07 11.44 -4.41
N PHE A 556 0.90 10.82 -4.50
CA PHE A 556 -0.27 11.12 -3.66
C PHE A 556 -0.73 9.93 -2.81
N ASN A 557 -0.01 8.81 -2.84
CA ASN A 557 -0.44 7.52 -2.28
C ASN A 557 -1.88 7.10 -2.69
N PHE A 558 -2.33 7.54 -3.88
CA PHE A 558 -3.68 7.27 -4.37
C PHE A 558 -3.70 5.94 -5.13
N SER A 559 -4.75 5.15 -4.92
CA SER A 559 -5.03 3.98 -5.77
C SER A 559 -6.53 3.71 -5.90
N CYS A 560 -6.93 3.13 -7.03
CA CYS A 560 -8.29 2.67 -7.31
C CYS A 560 -8.27 1.58 -8.38
N TYR A 561 -9.42 0.94 -8.64
CA TYR A 561 -9.56 0.02 -9.77
C TYR A 561 -9.98 0.76 -11.03
N CYS A 562 -9.60 0.23 -12.18
CA CYS A 562 -10.07 0.71 -13.47
C CYS A 562 -10.71 -0.40 -14.32
N LEU A 563 -11.59 -0.01 -15.24
CA LEU A 563 -12.20 -0.88 -16.23
C LEU A 563 -12.12 -0.25 -17.62
N GLU A 564 -11.73 -1.06 -18.60
CA GLU A 564 -11.68 -0.74 -20.03
C GLU A 564 -12.47 -1.78 -20.83
N ARG A 565 -12.68 -1.51 -22.12
CA ARG A 565 -13.14 -2.50 -23.11
C ARG A 565 -12.16 -3.68 -23.22
N PRO A 566 -12.61 -4.87 -23.64
CA PRO A 566 -11.76 -6.05 -23.79
C PRO A 566 -10.76 -5.87 -24.95
N GLY A 567 -9.81 -6.80 -25.04
CA GLY A 567 -8.82 -6.84 -26.11
C GLY A 567 -9.39 -7.30 -27.46
N PRO A 568 -8.59 -7.24 -28.55
CA PRO A 568 -7.30 -6.55 -28.61
C PRO A 568 -7.46 -5.03 -28.47
N ASP A 569 -6.36 -4.35 -28.14
CA ASP A 569 -6.27 -2.91 -28.28
C ASP A 569 -6.33 -2.48 -29.76
N THR A 570 -6.47 -1.18 -29.98
CA THR A 570 -6.40 -0.60 -31.32
C THR A 570 -6.03 0.88 -31.22
N ILE A 571 -5.48 1.46 -32.30
CA ILE A 571 -5.33 2.91 -32.47
C ILE A 571 -6.55 3.55 -33.15
N THR A 572 -7.35 2.77 -33.89
CA THR A 572 -8.50 3.23 -34.68
C THR A 572 -9.65 3.74 -33.80
N PRO A 573 -10.25 4.92 -34.10
CA PRO A 573 -11.47 5.40 -33.44
C PRO A 573 -12.67 4.47 -33.61
N ASN A 574 -13.72 4.68 -32.82
CA ASN A 574 -15.06 4.08 -32.92
C ASN A 574 -15.18 2.54 -32.83
N MET A 575 -14.07 1.80 -32.80
CA MET A 575 -14.02 0.32 -32.72
C MET A 575 -14.51 -0.31 -31.40
N ARG A 576 -15.05 0.48 -30.46
CA ARG A 576 -15.48 0.06 -29.10
C ARG A 576 -14.44 -0.79 -28.35
N LYS A 577 -13.16 -0.46 -28.51
CA LYS A 577 -11.96 -1.18 -28.04
C LYS A 577 -10.99 -0.23 -27.33
N ARG A 578 -10.24 -0.79 -26.38
CA ARG A 578 -9.24 -0.07 -25.56
C ARG A 578 -8.08 0.49 -26.38
N ILE A 579 -7.28 1.33 -25.75
CA ILE A 579 -6.03 1.88 -26.31
C ILE A 579 -4.82 0.95 -26.06
N PRO A 580 -3.72 1.07 -26.81
CA PRO A 580 -2.50 0.31 -26.56
C PRO A 580 -1.86 0.65 -25.20
N THR A 581 -0.92 -0.19 -24.76
CA THR A 581 0.00 0.16 -23.67
C THR A 581 0.98 1.26 -24.10
N GLY A 582 1.50 2.00 -23.11
CA GLY A 582 2.44 3.10 -23.31
C GLY A 582 2.14 4.32 -22.46
N VAL A 583 2.88 5.40 -22.72
CA VAL A 583 2.74 6.68 -22.02
C VAL A 583 1.85 7.62 -22.83
N TYR A 584 0.97 8.33 -22.12
CA TYR A 584 -0.02 9.26 -22.64
C TYR A 584 0.13 10.61 -21.95
N SER A 585 0.04 11.69 -22.72
CA SER A 585 -0.22 13.04 -22.19
C SER A 585 -1.73 13.24 -22.05
N VAL A 586 -2.11 14.22 -21.24
CA VAL A 586 -3.52 14.57 -21.01
C VAL A 586 -3.84 15.99 -21.47
N LYS A 587 -5.09 16.22 -21.88
CA LYS A 587 -5.69 17.57 -22.01
C LYS A 587 -7.06 17.59 -21.35
N LYS A 588 -7.49 18.72 -20.77
CA LYS A 588 -8.87 18.85 -20.27
C LYS A 588 -9.85 18.94 -21.46
N HIS A 589 -11.01 18.31 -21.32
CA HIS A 589 -12.10 18.32 -22.31
C HIS A 589 -13.46 18.39 -21.59
N LYS A 590 -14.35 19.27 -22.05
CA LYS A 590 -15.70 19.47 -21.50
C LYS A 590 -16.58 18.27 -21.84
N THR A 591 -17.13 17.58 -20.84
CA THR A 591 -17.97 16.39 -21.04
C THR A 591 -19.04 16.25 -19.96
N ARG A 592 -20.20 15.69 -20.32
CA ARG A 592 -21.30 15.37 -19.40
C ARG A 592 -21.10 14.07 -18.62
N LEU A 593 -20.08 13.26 -18.97
CA LEU A 593 -19.83 11.96 -18.33
C LEU A 593 -19.41 12.12 -16.85
N ASN A 594 -18.59 13.13 -16.55
CA ASN A 594 -18.26 13.52 -15.17
C ASN A 594 -19.20 14.65 -14.72
N LYS A 595 -20.50 14.34 -14.55
CA LYS A 595 -21.58 15.33 -14.38
C LYS A 595 -21.27 16.52 -13.46
N GLU A 596 -20.70 16.27 -12.28
CA GLU A 596 -20.40 17.32 -11.30
C GLU A 596 -19.13 18.14 -11.61
N LEU A 597 -18.18 17.59 -12.37
CA LEU A 597 -16.96 18.30 -12.79
C LEU A 597 -17.17 19.05 -14.11
N GLY A 598 -18.02 18.52 -15.00
CA GLY A 598 -18.23 19.04 -16.36
C GLY A 598 -17.06 18.82 -17.32
N TRP A 599 -15.97 18.16 -16.88
CA TRP A 599 -14.79 17.87 -17.69
C TRP A 599 -14.11 16.54 -17.33
N ALA A 600 -13.23 16.09 -18.21
CA ALA A 600 -12.38 14.91 -18.06
C ALA A 600 -11.01 15.15 -18.71
N PHE A 601 -10.04 14.28 -18.44
CA PHE A 601 -8.81 14.19 -19.24
C PHE A 601 -9.08 13.38 -20.50
N VAL A 602 -8.69 13.90 -21.68
CA VAL A 602 -8.45 13.10 -22.89
C VAL A 602 -7.00 12.64 -22.87
N LEU A 603 -6.79 11.33 -23.01
CA LEU A 603 -5.48 10.70 -23.19
C LEU A 603 -5.05 10.78 -24.66
N PHE A 604 -3.78 11.09 -24.91
CA PHE A 604 -3.20 11.08 -26.25
C PHE A 604 -1.69 10.86 -26.28
N ASN A 605 -1.18 10.35 -27.40
CA ASN A 605 0.24 10.29 -27.75
C ASN A 605 0.39 10.25 -29.28
N GLU A 606 1.60 9.99 -29.78
CA GLU A 606 1.91 9.91 -31.22
C GLU A 606 1.10 8.84 -31.97
N LYS A 607 0.65 7.78 -31.29
CA LYS A 607 -0.12 6.67 -31.88
C LYS A 607 -1.63 6.80 -31.68
N VAL A 608 -2.07 7.46 -30.61
CA VAL A 608 -3.48 7.67 -30.28
C VAL A 608 -3.76 9.17 -30.27
N PRO A 609 -4.33 9.73 -31.35
CA PRO A 609 -4.52 11.16 -31.46
C PRO A 609 -5.60 11.65 -30.49
N ALA A 610 -5.44 12.90 -30.03
CA ALA A 610 -6.32 13.55 -29.07
C ALA A 610 -7.74 13.86 -29.60
N SER A 611 -8.04 13.46 -30.84
CA SER A 611 -9.35 13.46 -31.50
C SER A 611 -10.16 12.18 -31.28
N ARG A 612 -9.57 11.11 -30.71
CA ARG A 612 -10.30 9.87 -30.36
C ARG A 612 -11.08 9.96 -29.04
N TYR A 613 -10.91 11.04 -28.27
CA TYR A 613 -11.63 11.30 -27.00
C TYR A 613 -11.63 10.11 -26.03
N ILE A 614 -10.45 9.52 -25.78
CA ILE A 614 -10.29 8.47 -24.77
C ILE A 614 -10.22 9.15 -23.40
N LEU A 615 -11.30 9.02 -22.63
CA LEU A 615 -11.51 9.76 -21.38
C LEU A 615 -11.26 8.90 -20.13
N ILE A 616 -10.95 9.55 -19.01
CA ILE A 616 -11.14 8.99 -17.66
C ILE A 616 -12.47 9.52 -17.10
N HIS A 617 -13.45 8.66 -16.84
CA HIS A 617 -14.79 9.11 -16.41
C HIS A 617 -15.61 8.13 -15.54
N ILE A 618 -16.73 8.64 -15.03
CA ILE A 618 -17.73 7.87 -14.26
C ILE A 618 -18.39 6.83 -15.18
N GLY A 619 -18.43 5.59 -14.69
CA GLY A 619 -19.10 4.44 -15.28
C GLY A 619 -18.75 3.18 -14.49
N ASN A 620 -19.58 2.14 -14.56
CA ASN A 620 -19.41 0.93 -13.75
C ASN A 620 -19.20 -0.34 -14.59
N TYR A 621 -19.63 -0.35 -15.86
CA TYR A 621 -19.72 -1.54 -16.70
C TYR A 621 -19.08 -1.34 -18.08
N PRO A 622 -18.72 -2.40 -18.82
CA PRO A 622 -18.07 -2.29 -20.12
C PRO A 622 -18.95 -1.63 -21.19
N LYS A 623 -20.28 -1.64 -21.00
CA LYS A 623 -21.24 -0.91 -21.84
C LYS A 623 -21.26 0.62 -21.61
N ASN A 624 -20.55 1.12 -20.60
CA ASN A 624 -20.42 2.56 -20.33
C ASN A 624 -19.18 3.19 -20.99
N THR A 625 -18.40 2.44 -21.78
CA THR A 625 -17.16 2.91 -22.41
C THR A 625 -17.01 2.36 -23.83
N ASP A 626 -16.52 3.18 -24.76
CA ASP A 626 -16.18 2.76 -26.13
C ASP A 626 -14.66 2.72 -26.38
N GLY A 627 -13.88 2.69 -25.29
CA GLY A 627 -12.41 2.73 -25.29
C GLY A 627 -11.83 3.61 -24.17
N CYS A 628 -12.66 4.42 -23.53
CA CYS A 628 -12.40 5.16 -22.29
C CYS A 628 -12.07 4.25 -21.10
N ILE A 629 -11.46 4.85 -20.08
CA ILE A 629 -11.08 4.23 -18.81
C ILE A 629 -12.11 4.66 -17.75
N LEU A 630 -12.78 3.68 -17.15
CA LEU A 630 -13.68 3.89 -16.01
C LEU A 630 -12.91 3.65 -14.71
N LEU A 631 -13.19 4.41 -13.63
CA LEU A 631 -12.55 4.20 -12.31
C LEU A 631 -13.57 3.81 -11.25
N GLY A 632 -13.16 3.07 -10.21
CA GLY A 632 -13.98 2.76 -9.03
C GLY A 632 -13.15 2.39 -7.80
N THR A 633 -13.72 2.57 -6.60
CA THR A 633 -13.01 2.27 -5.33
C THR A 633 -13.04 0.78 -4.97
N SER A 634 -13.90 0.00 -5.64
CA SER A 634 -13.93 -1.46 -5.60
C SER A 634 -14.30 -2.02 -6.98
N LYS A 635 -14.09 -3.32 -7.19
CA LYS A 635 -14.39 -4.03 -8.45
C LYS A 635 -15.21 -5.30 -8.23
N GLY A 636 -15.94 -5.70 -9.25
CA GLY A 636 -16.51 -7.04 -9.40
C GLY A 636 -15.84 -7.78 -10.57
N ASN A 637 -16.44 -8.88 -11.05
CA ASN A 637 -15.85 -9.72 -12.10
C ASN A 637 -15.78 -9.03 -13.47
N ASN A 638 -16.80 -8.22 -13.78
CA ASN A 638 -16.94 -7.46 -15.05
C ASN A 638 -17.31 -5.98 -14.78
N SER A 639 -16.90 -5.44 -13.64
CA SER A 639 -17.42 -4.14 -13.15
C SER A 639 -16.44 -3.40 -12.23
N VAL A 640 -16.62 -2.09 -12.16
CA VAL A 640 -16.10 -1.23 -11.08
C VAL A 640 -17.26 -0.52 -10.38
N HIS A 641 -17.07 -0.18 -9.10
CA HIS A 641 -18.14 0.37 -8.24
C HIS A 641 -17.68 1.65 -7.53
N ASN A 642 -18.63 2.45 -7.04
CA ASN A 642 -18.39 3.76 -6.44
C ASN A 642 -17.63 4.75 -7.35
N SER A 643 -17.84 4.65 -8.68
CA SER A 643 -17.10 5.41 -9.68
C SER A 643 -17.16 6.93 -9.52
N THR A 644 -18.31 7.48 -9.11
CA THR A 644 -18.44 8.91 -8.74
C THR A 644 -17.47 9.33 -7.63
N SER A 645 -17.24 8.46 -6.63
CA SER A 645 -16.29 8.75 -5.54
C SER A 645 -14.84 8.63 -6.01
N ALA A 646 -14.51 7.59 -6.79
CA ALA A 646 -13.17 7.40 -7.35
C ALA A 646 -12.78 8.56 -8.28
N ILE A 647 -13.69 9.02 -9.14
CA ILE A 647 -13.47 10.14 -10.07
C ILE A 647 -13.30 11.48 -9.35
N LYS A 648 -14.12 11.77 -8.32
CA LYS A 648 -13.94 12.97 -7.49
C LYS A 648 -12.57 12.98 -6.81
N GLN A 649 -12.19 11.88 -6.15
CA GLN A 649 -10.89 11.78 -5.49
C GLN A 649 -9.74 11.89 -6.49
N PHE A 650 -9.81 11.18 -7.62
CA PHE A 650 -8.80 11.22 -8.67
C PHE A 650 -8.56 12.63 -9.22
N TYR A 651 -9.62 13.36 -9.58
CA TYR A 651 -9.46 14.71 -10.15
C TYR A 651 -9.12 15.78 -9.11
N GLY A 652 -9.56 15.63 -7.85
CA GLY A 652 -9.19 16.54 -6.75
C GLY A 652 -7.68 16.65 -6.53
N LEU A 653 -6.93 15.60 -6.84
CA LEU A 653 -5.45 15.59 -6.80
C LEU A 653 -4.80 16.55 -7.81
N PHE A 654 -5.53 17.00 -8.84
CA PHE A 654 -4.99 17.74 -9.98
C PHE A 654 -5.59 19.15 -10.17
N GLU A 655 -6.37 19.65 -9.20
CA GLU A 655 -7.03 20.96 -9.32
C GLU A 655 -6.01 22.11 -9.51
N ASN A 656 -4.93 22.09 -8.74
CA ASN A 656 -3.86 23.09 -8.75
C ASN A 656 -2.58 22.62 -9.48
N ILE A 657 -2.71 21.73 -10.48
CA ILE A 657 -1.57 21.10 -11.15
C ILE A 657 -1.58 21.39 -12.65
N ALA A 658 -0.42 21.84 -13.16
CA ALA A 658 -0.23 22.12 -14.58
C ALA A 658 -0.33 20.83 -15.41
N ILE A 659 -1.12 20.87 -16.49
CA ILE A 659 -1.60 19.68 -17.22
C ILE A 659 -0.46 18.98 -17.98
N ASP A 660 0.52 19.74 -18.45
CA ASP A 660 1.76 19.29 -19.10
C ASP A 660 2.61 18.37 -18.20
N LYS A 661 2.57 18.60 -16.87
CA LYS A 661 3.26 17.82 -15.85
C LYS A 661 2.60 16.46 -15.59
N ILE A 662 1.41 16.19 -16.13
CA ILE A 662 0.68 14.95 -15.90
C ILE A 662 0.91 13.96 -17.05
N LYS A 663 1.29 12.72 -16.72
CA LYS A 663 1.42 11.61 -17.68
C LYS A 663 0.68 10.38 -17.15
N ILE A 664 0.07 9.62 -18.04
CA ILE A 664 -0.57 8.33 -17.73
C ILE A 664 0.24 7.22 -18.40
N GLN A 665 0.68 6.24 -17.64
CA GLN A 665 1.46 5.09 -18.09
C GLN A 665 0.58 3.84 -17.99
N ILE A 666 0.27 3.21 -19.12
CA ILE A 666 -0.61 2.03 -19.21
C ILE A 666 0.23 0.81 -19.56
N GLU A 667 0.13 -0.22 -18.73
CA GLU A 667 0.88 -1.47 -18.82
C GLU A 667 -0.06 -2.68 -18.70
N ASP A 668 0.34 -3.79 -19.30
CA ASP A 668 -0.32 -5.09 -19.18
C ASP A 668 0.44 -5.92 -18.13
N ASP A 669 -0.27 -6.46 -17.13
CA ASP A 669 0.24 -7.19 -15.95
C ASP A 669 -0.71 -8.37 -15.63
N TYR A 670 -1.07 -9.11 -16.69
CA TYR A 670 -2.01 -10.24 -16.61
C TYR A 670 -1.41 -11.42 -15.84
N LYS A 671 -2.27 -12.12 -15.09
CA LYS A 671 -1.94 -13.29 -14.28
C LYS A 671 -2.66 -14.54 -14.79
#